data_AF-A0A3N4RZZ5-F1
#
_entry.id   AF-A0A3N4RZZ5-F1
#
_cell.length_a   1.000
_cell.length_b   1.000
_cell.length_c   1.000
_cell.angle_alpha   90.00
_cell.angle_beta   90.00
_cell.angle_gamma   90.00
#
_symmetry.space_group_name_H-M   'P 1'
#
loop_
_entity.id
_entity.type
_entity.pdbx_description
1 polymer ?
#
loop_
_entity_poly.entity_id
_entity_poly.type
_entity_poly.pdbx_seq_one_letter_code
_entity_poly.pdbx_strand_id
1 'polypeptide(L)'
;MRISAEVRSQLARRFDVLLPHLNERQRRLALATEARLLGHGGVGVVARIAEVSETTVRKGVFELEAGVDPLPEGRVRRPGGGRMRAEAIDPELVPVLMALVEPDERGDRMSPLRWTTKSLRHLAAELSRQGHRVTAPTVGRLLKEHGFSLQGTAKTLEGDQHPDRDAQFRYINEQVKQHQAAGEPVISVDAKKKEQIGQLPMPGQEWRPAGQPVEVEDHSFFASPHVESVIPYGIYDMSANTGWVNVGTDHNTATFAASSIRRWWQARGQYDYPAASRLLITADAGGSNSYRYRVWKAELAAFAADAGLTVTVCHFPPGTSKWNKIEHRLFSHITMNWRGRPLTSHEVVLNTIAATTTRSGLRVEAALDEGSYPTGIAVSREQIQALPITAHDQHGRWNYSIAPTGTTALAPRADERAKARTHSLQMLADPRLTGMNDGELDALQAQLAPAQAAAAEQHRYVLRKGRRVATTGRSRSLLSDADEVLLTVIYLRQVCPQKVLGDLLGMNPVTIGHAIKATRKLLDERKISITPTVVRYFTRAEDLRAWVTGSGPAEHAPATPTHQALTDPTLTGMSREALHALLEELIVPYAAGIEERRHRQRGGNRRPGTRGGVFREKITDGDRILATILYRRRVCGLDALAELFGVCRSTLWNAIRDVLPILDDRRIDISPAGHRHPTASDLLTSIGADNHQVVS
;
A
#
# COMPACT_ATOMS: atom_id res chain seq x y z
N MET A 1 -87.55 -36.43 -15.24
CA MET A 1 -86.95 -37.65 -14.67
C MET A 1 -86.34 -37.31 -13.31
N ARG A 2 -86.72 -37.95 -12.21
CA ARG A 2 -86.14 -37.65 -10.87
C ARG A 2 -84.77 -38.30 -10.77
N ILE A 3 -83.71 -37.53 -10.50
CA ILE A 3 -82.35 -38.03 -10.24
C ILE A 3 -82.41 -38.97 -9.01
N SER A 4 -81.97 -40.22 -9.18
CA SER A 4 -82.10 -41.30 -8.19
C SER A 4 -81.32 -41.02 -6.90
N ALA A 5 -81.77 -41.62 -5.79
CA ALA A 5 -81.11 -41.49 -4.49
C ALA A 5 -79.67 -42.06 -4.50
N GLU A 6 -79.43 -43.12 -5.28
CA GLU A 6 -78.12 -43.73 -5.46
C GLU A 6 -77.11 -42.76 -6.09
N VAL A 7 -77.50 -42.07 -7.18
CA VAL A 7 -76.65 -41.08 -7.85
C VAL A 7 -76.31 -39.92 -6.91
N ARG A 8 -77.26 -39.48 -6.08
CA ARG A 8 -77.00 -38.43 -5.08
C ARG A 8 -75.98 -38.87 -4.02
N SER A 9 -76.06 -40.13 -3.56
CA SER A 9 -75.11 -40.67 -2.58
C SER A 9 -73.69 -40.82 -3.17
N GLN A 10 -73.59 -41.26 -4.43
CA GLN A 10 -72.31 -41.35 -5.12
C GLN A 10 -71.65 -39.97 -5.32
N LEU A 11 -72.43 -38.95 -5.69
CA LEU A 11 -71.95 -37.57 -5.82
C LEU A 11 -71.45 -37.01 -4.49
N ALA A 12 -72.17 -37.24 -3.39
CA ALA A 12 -71.77 -36.80 -2.06
C ALA A 12 -70.39 -37.36 -1.68
N ARG A 13 -70.20 -38.68 -1.82
CA ARG A 13 -68.91 -39.33 -1.54
C ARG A 13 -67.78 -38.77 -2.41
N ARG A 14 -68.04 -38.50 -3.69
CA ARG A 14 -67.05 -37.94 -4.60
C ARG A 14 -66.66 -36.51 -4.21
N PHE A 15 -67.62 -35.69 -3.80
CA PHE A 15 -67.38 -34.31 -3.39
C PHE A 15 -66.63 -34.23 -2.07
N ASP A 16 -66.97 -35.06 -1.08
CA ASP A 16 -66.28 -35.12 0.21
C ASP A 16 -64.79 -35.43 0.05
N VAL A 17 -64.45 -36.35 -0.86
CA VAL A 17 -63.06 -36.73 -1.11
C VAL A 17 -62.33 -35.72 -1.99
N LEU A 18 -62.95 -35.25 -3.07
CA LEU A 18 -62.24 -34.49 -4.09
C LEU A 18 -62.14 -32.99 -3.80
N LEU A 19 -63.21 -32.36 -3.30
CA LEU A 19 -63.28 -30.90 -3.19
C LEU A 19 -62.23 -30.28 -2.24
N PRO A 20 -61.82 -30.91 -1.12
CA PRO A 20 -60.79 -30.35 -0.24
C PRO A 20 -59.42 -30.16 -0.91
N HIS A 21 -59.12 -30.94 -1.95
CA HIS A 21 -57.82 -30.92 -2.64
C HIS A 21 -57.79 -29.98 -3.85
N LEU A 22 -58.91 -29.33 -4.18
CA LEU A 22 -59.04 -28.50 -5.37
C LEU A 22 -59.11 -27.01 -5.02
N ASN A 23 -58.50 -26.17 -5.85
CA ASN A 23 -58.63 -24.71 -5.74
C ASN A 23 -60.03 -24.22 -6.18
N GLU A 24 -60.34 -22.96 -5.92
CA GLU A 24 -61.66 -22.35 -6.18
C GLU A 24 -62.19 -22.60 -7.61
N ARG A 25 -61.32 -22.47 -8.63
CA ARG A 25 -61.69 -22.70 -10.04
C ARG A 25 -61.87 -24.18 -10.33
N GLN A 26 -60.96 -25.03 -9.87
CA GLN A 26 -61.03 -26.48 -10.07
C GLN A 26 -62.28 -27.08 -9.46
N ARG A 27 -62.65 -26.67 -8.24
CA ARG A 27 -63.92 -27.05 -7.58
C ARG A 27 -65.11 -26.69 -8.46
N ARG A 28 -65.16 -25.45 -8.95
CA ARG A 28 -66.26 -24.99 -9.81
C ARG A 28 -66.40 -25.81 -11.11
N LEU A 29 -65.30 -26.16 -11.76
CA LEU A 29 -65.31 -26.96 -12.99
C LEU A 29 -65.69 -28.42 -12.72
N ALA A 30 -65.23 -29.01 -11.62
CA ALA A 30 -65.62 -30.37 -11.21
C ALA A 30 -67.14 -30.46 -10.96
N LEU A 31 -67.70 -29.51 -10.20
CA LEU A 31 -69.14 -29.43 -9.95
C LEU A 31 -69.95 -29.23 -11.24
N ALA A 32 -69.46 -28.38 -12.14
CA ALA A 32 -70.11 -28.14 -13.42
C ALA A 32 -70.11 -29.36 -14.33
N THR A 33 -69.06 -30.18 -14.28
CA THR A 33 -68.96 -31.43 -15.06
C THR A 33 -70.05 -32.41 -14.62
N GLU A 34 -70.22 -32.61 -13.31
CA GLU A 34 -71.30 -33.46 -12.78
C GLU A 34 -72.69 -32.88 -13.10
N ALA A 35 -72.85 -31.56 -13.01
CA ALA A 35 -74.12 -30.91 -13.33
C ALA A 35 -74.50 -31.08 -14.82
N ARG A 36 -73.53 -31.07 -15.74
CA ARG A 36 -73.75 -31.34 -17.18
C ARG A 36 -74.17 -32.79 -17.44
N LEU A 37 -73.52 -33.75 -16.76
CA LEU A 37 -73.84 -35.17 -16.91
C LEU A 37 -75.26 -35.52 -16.45
N LEU A 38 -75.76 -34.83 -15.43
CA LEU A 38 -77.11 -35.03 -14.89
C LEU A 38 -78.22 -34.36 -15.74
N GLY A 39 -77.87 -33.44 -16.64
CA GLY A 39 -78.82 -32.73 -17.49
C GLY A 39 -79.82 -31.85 -16.71
N HIS A 40 -81.10 -31.91 -17.08
CA HIS A 40 -82.13 -31.03 -16.51
C HIS A 40 -82.30 -31.22 -14.99
N GLY A 41 -82.07 -30.16 -14.22
CA GLY A 41 -82.09 -30.18 -12.75
C GLY A 41 -80.75 -30.54 -12.09
N GLY A 42 -79.71 -30.87 -12.85
CA GLY A 42 -78.38 -31.22 -12.35
C GLY A 42 -77.73 -30.12 -11.51
N VAL A 43 -77.83 -28.86 -11.94
CA VAL A 43 -77.29 -27.69 -11.23
C VAL A 43 -77.80 -27.61 -9.79
N GLY A 44 -79.12 -27.71 -9.58
CA GLY A 44 -79.74 -27.61 -8.26
C GLY A 44 -79.53 -28.84 -7.37
N VAL A 45 -79.24 -30.01 -7.96
CA VAL A 45 -78.87 -31.20 -7.18
C VAL A 45 -77.41 -31.13 -6.74
N VAL A 46 -76.50 -30.80 -7.66
CA VAL A 46 -75.06 -30.65 -7.36
C VAL A 46 -74.81 -29.53 -6.36
N ALA A 47 -75.46 -28.39 -6.50
CA ALA A 47 -75.34 -27.27 -5.57
C ALA A 47 -75.74 -27.64 -4.14
N ARG A 48 -76.84 -28.40 -3.98
CA ARG A 48 -77.30 -28.87 -2.66
C ARG A 48 -76.35 -29.89 -2.04
N ILE A 49 -75.84 -30.83 -2.82
CA ILE A 49 -74.94 -31.88 -2.31
C ILE A 49 -73.57 -31.30 -1.94
N ALA A 50 -73.04 -30.37 -2.74
CA ALA A 50 -71.75 -29.75 -2.50
C ALA A 50 -71.81 -28.52 -1.56
N GLU A 51 -73.00 -28.18 -1.04
CA GLU A 51 -73.25 -27.00 -0.19
C GLU A 51 -72.72 -25.68 -0.78
N VAL A 52 -72.95 -25.48 -2.09
CA VAL A 52 -72.57 -24.24 -2.79
C VAL A 52 -73.78 -23.58 -3.43
N SER A 53 -73.63 -22.31 -3.82
CA SER A 53 -74.67 -21.62 -4.60
C SER A 53 -74.86 -22.27 -5.98
N GLU A 54 -76.13 -22.40 -6.41
CA GLU A 54 -76.46 -22.76 -7.80
C GLU A 54 -75.80 -21.83 -8.83
N THR A 55 -75.59 -20.56 -8.47
CA THR A 55 -74.90 -19.60 -9.33
C THR A 55 -73.46 -20.00 -9.62
N THR A 56 -72.75 -20.58 -8.64
CA THR A 56 -71.38 -21.06 -8.79
C THR A 56 -71.33 -22.24 -9.75
N VAL A 57 -72.24 -23.21 -9.60
CA VAL A 57 -72.32 -24.38 -10.48
C VAL A 57 -72.71 -23.96 -11.89
N ARG A 58 -73.72 -23.09 -12.04
CA ARG A 58 -74.17 -22.56 -13.33
C ARG A 58 -73.07 -21.77 -14.05
N LYS A 59 -72.29 -20.97 -13.32
CA LYS A 59 -71.12 -20.26 -13.86
C LYS A 59 -70.05 -21.22 -14.38
N GLY A 60 -69.83 -22.33 -13.68
CA GLY A 60 -68.93 -23.38 -14.15
C GLY A 60 -69.45 -24.10 -15.40
N VAL A 61 -70.76 -24.34 -15.50
CA VAL A 61 -71.39 -24.94 -16.70
C VAL A 61 -71.17 -24.05 -17.92
N PHE A 62 -71.47 -22.74 -17.79
CA PHE A 62 -71.20 -21.78 -18.86
C PHE A 62 -69.70 -21.67 -19.21
N GLU A 63 -68.79 -21.79 -18.22
CA GLU A 63 -67.35 -21.80 -18.46
C GLU A 63 -66.92 -23.02 -19.28
N LEU A 64 -67.51 -24.19 -19.03
CA LEU A 64 -67.25 -25.43 -19.78
C LEU A 64 -67.91 -25.43 -21.18
N GLU A 65 -69.08 -24.83 -21.33
CA GLU A 65 -69.79 -24.71 -22.63
C GLU A 65 -69.12 -23.69 -23.54
N ALA A 66 -68.56 -22.61 -22.99
CA ALA A 66 -67.84 -21.60 -23.74
C ALA A 66 -66.48 -22.08 -24.29
N GLY A 67 -66.06 -23.33 -23.99
CA GLY A 67 -64.85 -23.94 -24.55
C GLY A 67 -63.56 -23.19 -24.22
N VAL A 68 -63.51 -22.53 -23.05
CA VAL A 68 -62.37 -21.65 -22.70
C VAL A 68 -61.13 -22.48 -22.40
N ASP A 69 -60.02 -22.14 -23.05
CA ASP A 69 -58.72 -22.79 -22.83
C ASP A 69 -58.31 -22.83 -21.34
N PRO A 70 -57.56 -23.86 -20.91
CA PRO A 70 -56.99 -23.90 -19.57
C PRO A 70 -56.17 -22.64 -19.27
N LEU A 71 -56.36 -22.05 -18.08
CA LEU A 71 -55.48 -20.98 -17.62
C LEU A 71 -54.04 -21.53 -17.46
N PRO A 72 -53.02 -20.68 -17.66
CA PRO A 72 -51.62 -21.05 -17.41
C PRO A 72 -51.43 -21.64 -16.01
N GLU A 73 -50.47 -22.56 -15.90
CA GLU A 73 -50.18 -23.31 -14.67
C GLU A 73 -50.02 -22.36 -13.45
N GLY A 74 -50.70 -22.69 -12.34
CA GLY A 74 -50.71 -21.88 -11.11
C GLY A 74 -51.67 -20.69 -11.08
N ARG A 75 -52.40 -20.36 -12.16
CA ARG A 75 -53.34 -19.22 -12.19
C ARG A 75 -54.79 -19.65 -11.92
N VAL A 76 -55.37 -19.15 -10.83
CA VAL A 76 -56.79 -19.43 -10.44
C VAL A 76 -57.78 -18.42 -11.05
N ARG A 77 -57.33 -17.20 -11.35
CA ARG A 77 -58.17 -16.09 -11.84
C ARG A 77 -57.65 -15.53 -13.17
N ARG A 78 -58.56 -14.96 -13.96
CA ARG A 78 -58.23 -14.26 -15.22
C ARG A 78 -57.36 -13.02 -14.95
N PRO A 79 -56.57 -12.56 -15.93
CA PRO A 79 -55.91 -11.26 -15.88
C PRO A 79 -56.92 -10.16 -15.48
N GLY A 80 -56.58 -9.34 -14.48
CA GLY A 80 -57.48 -8.33 -13.91
C GLY A 80 -58.37 -8.78 -12.74
N GLY A 81 -58.43 -10.08 -12.42
CA GLY A 81 -59.28 -10.63 -11.35
C GLY A 81 -58.71 -10.53 -9.92
N GLY A 82 -57.89 -9.52 -9.62
CA GLY A 82 -57.21 -9.34 -8.34
C GLY A 82 -57.55 -8.01 -7.67
N ARG A 83 -57.03 -7.78 -6.45
CA ARG A 83 -57.12 -6.47 -5.79
C ARG A 83 -56.51 -5.41 -6.70
N MET A 84 -57.25 -4.33 -6.98
CA MET A 84 -56.74 -3.19 -7.75
C MET A 84 -55.47 -2.64 -7.09
N ARG A 85 -54.52 -2.20 -7.91
CA ARG A 85 -53.25 -1.65 -7.42
C ARG A 85 -53.52 -0.35 -6.66
N ALA A 86 -52.65 -0.01 -5.69
CA ALA A 86 -52.84 1.16 -4.83
C ALA A 86 -52.91 2.45 -5.64
N GLU A 87 -52.06 2.60 -6.66
CA GLU A 87 -52.03 3.74 -7.57
C GLU A 87 -53.23 3.84 -8.52
N ALA A 88 -54.00 2.75 -8.69
CA ALA A 88 -55.24 2.77 -9.45
C ALA A 88 -56.46 3.16 -8.59
N ILE A 89 -56.35 3.00 -7.27
CA ILE A 89 -57.35 3.41 -6.28
C ILE A 89 -57.12 4.86 -5.86
N ASP A 90 -55.85 5.26 -5.80
CA ASP A 90 -55.39 6.58 -5.36
C ASP A 90 -54.47 7.19 -6.44
N PRO A 91 -55.03 7.99 -7.37
CA PRO A 91 -54.28 8.57 -8.47
C PRO A 91 -53.21 9.60 -8.03
N GLU A 92 -53.36 10.19 -6.85
CA GLU A 92 -52.45 11.21 -6.32
C GLU A 92 -51.23 10.61 -5.59
N LEU A 93 -51.30 9.33 -5.23
CA LEU A 93 -50.23 8.60 -4.54
C LEU A 93 -48.86 8.72 -5.24
N VAL A 94 -48.84 8.59 -6.57
CA VAL A 94 -47.59 8.62 -7.36
C VAL A 94 -47.01 10.04 -7.41
N PRO A 95 -47.78 11.09 -7.77
CA PRO A 95 -47.33 12.48 -7.68
C PRO A 95 -46.78 12.86 -6.30
N VAL A 96 -47.48 12.52 -5.21
CA VAL A 96 -47.07 12.86 -3.84
C VAL A 96 -45.80 12.10 -3.43
N LEU A 97 -45.67 10.83 -3.82
CA LEU A 97 -44.44 10.07 -3.61
C LEU A 97 -43.25 10.70 -4.36
N MET A 98 -43.43 11.20 -5.58
CA MET A 98 -42.37 11.88 -6.33
C MET A 98 -41.98 13.20 -5.67
N ALA A 99 -42.95 13.99 -5.21
CA ALA A 99 -42.70 15.23 -4.47
C ALA A 99 -41.93 14.99 -3.15
N LEU A 100 -42.12 13.85 -2.49
CA LEU A 100 -41.34 13.49 -1.29
C LEU A 100 -39.88 13.08 -1.58
N VAL A 101 -39.55 12.82 -2.84
CA VAL A 101 -38.25 12.35 -3.32
C VAL A 101 -37.52 13.40 -4.15
N GLU A 102 -38.23 14.41 -4.65
CA GLU A 102 -37.67 15.62 -5.26
C GLU A 102 -37.47 16.72 -4.19
N PRO A 103 -36.29 17.36 -4.08
CA PRO A 103 -36.10 18.46 -3.12
C PRO A 103 -36.91 19.69 -3.51
N ASP A 104 -37.64 20.28 -2.56
CA ASP A 104 -38.24 21.61 -2.73
C ASP A 104 -37.14 22.69 -2.93
N GLU A 105 -37.24 23.35 -4.08
CA GLU A 105 -36.60 24.60 -4.51
C GLU A 105 -35.08 24.68 -4.73
N ARG A 106 -34.68 24.58 -6.01
CA ARG A 106 -34.30 25.75 -6.83
C ARG A 106 -34.27 25.38 -8.31
N GLY A 107 -34.98 26.18 -9.11
CA GLY A 107 -35.43 25.86 -10.45
C GLY A 107 -34.34 25.47 -11.46
N ASP A 108 -34.52 24.29 -12.05
CA ASP A 108 -34.33 24.03 -13.47
C ASP A 108 -35.16 22.79 -13.83
N ARG A 109 -35.96 22.86 -14.91
CA ARG A 109 -36.83 21.75 -15.35
C ARG A 109 -36.04 20.59 -15.98
N MET A 110 -34.71 20.68 -16.04
CA MET A 110 -33.81 19.73 -16.69
C MET A 110 -32.57 19.35 -15.85
N SER A 111 -32.72 19.13 -14.53
CA SER A 111 -31.59 18.65 -13.69
C SER A 111 -31.71 17.15 -13.33
N PRO A 112 -30.69 16.30 -13.61
CA PRO A 112 -30.80 14.82 -13.54
C PRO A 112 -30.53 14.20 -12.15
N LEU A 113 -30.44 14.98 -11.08
CA LEU A 113 -30.07 14.49 -9.75
C LEU A 113 -31.28 14.40 -8.81
N ARG A 114 -32.03 13.29 -8.94
CA ARG A 114 -33.09 12.89 -8.00
C ARG A 114 -32.53 11.91 -6.98
N TRP A 115 -32.41 12.30 -5.70
CA TRP A 115 -31.96 11.39 -4.63
C TRP A 115 -32.69 11.68 -3.32
N THR A 116 -32.96 10.63 -2.54
CA THR A 116 -33.57 10.72 -1.21
C THR A 116 -32.75 9.92 -0.19
N THR A 117 -32.55 10.48 1.00
CA THR A 117 -31.93 9.79 2.15
C THR A 117 -32.96 9.04 3.00
N LYS A 118 -34.26 9.16 2.68
CA LYS A 118 -35.35 8.57 3.44
C LYS A 118 -35.51 7.09 3.08
N SER A 119 -35.65 6.23 4.08
CA SER A 119 -35.93 4.80 3.87
C SER A 119 -37.34 4.58 3.30
N LEU A 120 -37.56 3.44 2.62
CA LEU A 120 -38.88 3.07 2.08
C LEU A 120 -39.99 3.04 3.16
N ARG A 121 -39.63 2.68 4.41
CA ARG A 121 -40.57 2.69 5.55
C ARG A 121 -40.93 4.10 5.98
N HIS A 122 -39.96 5.01 5.95
CA HIS A 122 -40.16 6.41 6.27
C HIS A 122 -41.03 7.11 5.22
N LEU A 123 -40.78 6.85 3.92
CA LEU A 123 -41.62 7.33 2.83
C LEU A 123 -43.06 6.79 2.92
N ALA A 124 -43.24 5.50 3.25
CA ALA A 124 -44.56 4.92 3.44
C ALA A 124 -45.32 5.51 4.64
N ALA A 125 -44.63 5.80 5.74
CA ALA A 125 -45.21 6.45 6.91
C ALA A 125 -45.65 7.89 6.60
N GLU A 126 -44.82 8.63 5.87
CA GLU A 126 -45.12 10.00 5.47
C GLU A 126 -46.29 10.09 4.48
N LEU A 127 -46.34 9.19 3.49
CA LEU A 127 -47.49 9.07 2.59
C LEU A 127 -48.78 8.70 3.35
N SER A 128 -48.67 7.80 4.33
CA SER A 128 -49.81 7.42 5.16
C SER A 128 -50.28 8.57 6.05
N ARG A 129 -49.37 9.45 6.51
CA ARG A 129 -49.69 10.68 7.25
C ARG A 129 -50.40 11.71 6.38
N GLN A 130 -50.12 11.73 5.08
CA GLN A 130 -50.75 12.60 4.08
C GLN A 130 -52.05 12.01 3.49
N GLY A 131 -52.52 10.87 4.01
CA GLY A 131 -53.80 10.24 3.61
C GLY A 131 -53.66 9.08 2.61
N HIS A 132 -52.49 8.86 2.04
CA HIS A 132 -52.21 7.81 1.06
C HIS A 132 -51.71 6.53 1.76
N ARG A 133 -52.63 5.62 2.11
CA ARG A 133 -52.28 4.38 2.85
C ARG A 133 -51.50 3.39 1.99
N VAL A 134 -50.18 3.35 2.16
CA VAL A 134 -49.29 2.43 1.44
C VAL A 134 -48.24 1.77 2.34
N THR A 135 -47.73 0.64 1.90
CA THR A 135 -46.67 -0.11 2.59
C THR A 135 -45.31 0.08 1.90
N ALA A 136 -44.22 -0.12 2.64
CA ALA A 136 -42.86 0.00 2.10
C ALA A 136 -42.58 -0.83 0.83
N PRO A 137 -43.10 -2.07 0.66
CA PRO A 137 -42.98 -2.81 -0.60
C PRO A 137 -43.68 -2.12 -1.78
N THR A 138 -44.85 -1.50 -1.57
CA THR A 138 -45.56 -0.74 -2.59
C THR A 138 -44.74 0.49 -2.99
N VAL A 139 -44.20 1.23 -2.02
CA VAL A 139 -43.31 2.38 -2.29
C VAL A 139 -42.06 1.94 -3.07
N GLY A 140 -41.41 0.84 -2.68
CA GLY A 140 -40.24 0.31 -3.38
C GLY A 140 -40.51 -0.13 -4.81
N ARG A 141 -41.70 -0.67 -5.10
CA ARG A 141 -42.14 -0.97 -6.47
C ARG A 141 -42.38 0.30 -7.28
N LEU A 142 -43.12 1.27 -6.73
CA LEU A 142 -43.44 2.53 -7.42
C LEU A 142 -42.18 3.32 -7.75
N LEU A 143 -41.20 3.38 -6.84
CA LEU A 143 -39.90 4.00 -7.09
C LEU A 143 -39.14 3.31 -8.24
N LYS A 144 -39.11 1.97 -8.27
CA LYS A 144 -38.48 1.22 -9.37
C LYS A 144 -39.16 1.45 -10.72
N GLU A 145 -40.49 1.47 -10.74
CA GLU A 145 -41.28 1.77 -11.95
C GLU A 145 -41.01 3.20 -12.47
N HIS A 146 -40.60 4.13 -11.60
CA HIS A 146 -40.24 5.52 -11.93
C HIS A 146 -38.72 5.75 -12.06
N GLY A 147 -37.94 4.69 -12.28
CA GLY A 147 -36.51 4.78 -12.60
C GLY A 147 -35.57 4.92 -11.40
N PHE A 148 -36.08 4.88 -10.17
CA PHE A 148 -35.24 4.88 -8.98
C PHE A 148 -34.71 3.48 -8.69
N SER A 149 -33.43 3.40 -8.33
CA SER A 149 -32.79 2.17 -7.89
C SER A 149 -31.89 2.48 -6.70
N LEU A 150 -31.55 1.44 -5.92
CA LEU A 150 -30.60 1.60 -4.83
C LEU A 150 -29.22 1.82 -5.45
N GLN A 151 -28.73 3.06 -5.40
CA GLN A 151 -27.41 3.42 -5.92
C GLN A 151 -26.41 3.45 -4.77
N GLY A 152 -25.32 2.69 -4.88
CA GLY A 152 -24.14 2.84 -4.03
C GLY A 152 -23.21 3.92 -4.58
N THR A 153 -22.25 4.38 -3.78
CA THR A 153 -21.19 5.27 -4.27
C THR A 153 -20.35 4.56 -5.34
N ALA A 154 -20.51 4.96 -6.60
CA ALA A 154 -19.63 4.53 -7.68
C ALA A 154 -18.39 5.43 -7.69
N LYS A 155 -17.19 4.83 -7.55
CA LYS A 155 -15.92 5.54 -7.75
C LYS A 155 -15.71 5.73 -9.26
N THR A 156 -16.42 6.68 -9.86
CA THR A 156 -16.38 6.98 -11.32
C THR A 156 -15.45 8.12 -11.70
N LEU A 157 -14.87 8.84 -10.74
CA LEU A 157 -13.77 9.77 -10.97
C LEU A 157 -12.46 8.98 -11.18
N GLU A 158 -12.36 8.27 -12.31
CA GLU A 158 -11.08 7.82 -12.84
C GLU A 158 -10.35 9.02 -13.42
N GLY A 159 -9.06 9.17 -13.10
CA GLY A 159 -8.18 10.10 -13.83
C GLY A 159 -8.11 9.71 -15.31
N ASP A 160 -7.75 10.68 -16.17
CA ASP A 160 -7.75 10.61 -17.63
C ASP A 160 -7.61 9.19 -18.20
N GLN A 161 -8.55 8.81 -19.09
CA GLN A 161 -8.50 7.52 -19.81
C GLN A 161 -7.13 7.36 -20.45
N HIS A 162 -6.28 6.50 -19.88
CA HIS A 162 -4.97 6.24 -20.44
C HIS A 162 -5.16 5.66 -21.86
N PRO A 163 -4.58 6.26 -22.91
CA PRO A 163 -4.83 5.86 -24.31
C PRO A 163 -4.54 4.38 -24.57
N ASP A 164 -3.59 3.81 -23.80
CA ASP A 164 -3.18 2.41 -23.95
C ASP A 164 -3.94 1.40 -23.08
N ARG A 165 -5.00 1.83 -22.37
CA ARG A 165 -5.73 0.98 -21.41
C ARG A 165 -6.22 -0.32 -22.06
N ASP A 166 -6.89 -0.21 -23.20
CA ASP A 166 -7.52 -1.37 -23.86
C ASP A 166 -6.48 -2.33 -24.47
N ALA A 167 -5.36 -1.81 -24.94
CA ALA A 167 -4.24 -2.62 -25.43
C ALA A 167 -3.62 -3.43 -24.29
N GLN A 168 -3.44 -2.82 -23.12
CA GLN A 168 -2.93 -3.51 -21.93
C GLN A 168 -3.89 -4.58 -21.42
N PHE A 169 -5.20 -4.34 -21.42
CA PHE A 169 -6.18 -5.37 -21.05
C PHE A 169 -6.18 -6.57 -22.00
N ARG A 170 -6.09 -6.31 -23.32
CA ARG A 170 -5.96 -7.38 -24.32
C ARG A 170 -4.70 -8.20 -24.09
N TYR A 171 -3.58 -7.53 -23.86
CA TYR A 171 -2.29 -8.17 -23.58
C TYR A 171 -2.35 -9.08 -22.34
N ILE A 172 -2.87 -8.57 -21.21
CA ILE A 172 -3.05 -9.37 -19.99
C ILE A 172 -3.92 -10.61 -20.27
N ASN A 173 -5.03 -10.43 -20.97
CA ASN A 173 -5.94 -11.52 -21.28
C ASN A 173 -5.29 -12.59 -22.18
N GLU A 174 -4.47 -12.20 -23.14
CA GLU A 174 -3.69 -13.14 -23.97
C GLU A 174 -2.67 -13.91 -23.14
N GLN A 175 -1.93 -13.24 -22.26
CA GLN A 175 -0.98 -13.89 -21.34
C GLN A 175 -1.68 -14.90 -20.43
N VAL A 176 -2.83 -14.53 -19.86
CA VAL A 176 -3.66 -15.42 -19.02
C VAL A 176 -4.07 -16.67 -19.81
N LYS A 177 -4.61 -16.50 -21.03
CA LYS A 177 -5.02 -17.63 -21.87
C LYS A 177 -3.86 -18.56 -22.21
N GLN A 178 -2.69 -18.00 -22.54
CA GLN A 178 -1.50 -18.79 -22.89
C GLN A 178 -1.00 -19.63 -21.70
N HIS A 179 -0.95 -19.05 -20.50
CA HIS A 179 -0.53 -19.78 -19.29
C HIS A 179 -1.54 -20.87 -18.92
N GLN A 180 -2.84 -20.55 -18.96
CA GLN A 180 -3.90 -21.52 -18.70
C GLN A 180 -3.90 -22.70 -19.68
N ALA A 181 -3.71 -22.42 -20.97
CA ALA A 181 -3.62 -23.47 -21.99
C ALA A 181 -2.40 -24.38 -21.81
N ALA A 182 -1.32 -23.87 -21.20
CA ALA A 182 -0.13 -24.64 -20.87
C ALA A 182 -0.21 -25.35 -19.51
N GLY A 183 -1.32 -25.22 -18.77
CA GLY A 183 -1.45 -25.78 -17.41
C GLY A 183 -0.61 -25.06 -16.35
N GLU A 184 -0.15 -23.85 -16.65
CA GLU A 184 0.69 -23.06 -15.74
C GLU A 184 -0.19 -22.21 -14.80
N PRO A 185 0.26 -21.94 -13.56
CA PRO A 185 -0.48 -21.13 -12.60
C PRO A 185 -0.63 -19.67 -13.04
N VAL A 186 -1.83 -19.12 -12.82
CA VAL A 186 -2.17 -17.71 -13.05
C VAL A 186 -2.80 -17.13 -11.80
N ILE A 187 -2.09 -16.18 -11.17
CA ILE A 187 -2.56 -15.55 -9.93
C ILE A 187 -2.82 -14.06 -10.09
N SER A 188 -3.86 -13.60 -9.41
CA SER A 188 -4.21 -12.20 -9.23
C SER A 188 -3.93 -11.81 -7.78
N VAL A 189 -3.13 -10.77 -7.56
CA VAL A 189 -2.62 -10.40 -6.23
C VAL A 189 -2.91 -8.95 -5.90
N ASP A 190 -3.26 -8.68 -4.65
CA ASP A 190 -3.41 -7.33 -4.11
C ASP A 190 -3.46 -7.34 -2.57
N ALA A 191 -3.27 -6.17 -1.97
CA ALA A 191 -3.43 -5.97 -0.54
C ALA A 191 -4.82 -5.37 -0.22
N LYS A 192 -5.58 -6.04 0.65
CA LYS A 192 -6.81 -5.46 1.18
C LYS A 192 -6.47 -4.29 2.11
N LYS A 193 -7.42 -3.37 2.26
CA LYS A 193 -7.37 -2.31 3.27
C LYS A 193 -7.00 -2.91 4.63
N LYS A 194 -6.11 -2.21 5.35
CA LYS A 194 -5.75 -2.51 6.73
C LYS A 194 -7.01 -2.49 7.60
N GLU A 195 -7.27 -3.58 8.31
CA GLU A 195 -8.42 -3.73 9.20
C GLU A 195 -7.99 -3.67 10.66
N GLN A 196 -8.92 -3.22 11.48
CA GLN A 196 -8.75 -3.03 12.91
C GLN A 196 -9.38 -4.19 13.67
N ILE A 197 -8.65 -4.73 14.65
CA ILE A 197 -9.06 -5.83 15.52
C ILE A 197 -9.60 -5.27 16.81
N GLY A 198 -10.84 -5.63 17.11
CA GLY A 198 -11.51 -5.27 18.34
C GLY A 198 -13.01 -5.46 18.22
N GLN A 199 -13.73 -5.11 19.27
CA GLN A 199 -15.19 -5.15 19.29
C GLN A 199 -15.78 -3.91 18.60
N LEU A 200 -15.31 -3.62 17.38
CA LEU A 200 -15.63 -2.41 16.64
C LEU A 200 -16.79 -2.62 15.66
N PRO A 201 -17.58 -1.55 15.38
CA PRO A 201 -18.64 -1.61 14.37
C PRO A 201 -18.09 -1.94 12.98
N MET A 202 -18.63 -2.98 12.37
CA MET A 202 -18.41 -3.31 10.96
C MET A 202 -19.66 -3.01 10.13
N PRO A 203 -19.53 -2.37 8.95
CA PRO A 203 -20.68 -2.06 8.11
C PRO A 203 -21.48 -3.31 7.74
N GLY A 204 -22.81 -3.21 7.78
CA GLY A 204 -23.73 -4.29 7.39
C GLY A 204 -24.62 -4.78 8.54
N GLN A 205 -25.46 -5.76 8.24
CA GLN A 205 -26.40 -6.37 9.18
C GLN A 205 -26.41 -7.88 8.98
N GLU A 206 -26.55 -8.62 10.09
CA GLU A 206 -26.72 -10.07 10.08
C GLU A 206 -27.95 -10.48 10.88
N TRP A 207 -28.52 -11.62 10.49
CA TRP A 207 -29.63 -12.23 11.22
C TRP A 207 -29.13 -12.81 12.54
N ARG A 208 -29.69 -12.32 13.65
CA ARG A 208 -29.49 -12.84 15.01
C ARG A 208 -30.85 -12.97 15.71
N PRO A 209 -30.95 -13.80 16.77
CA PRO A 209 -32.15 -13.87 17.60
C PRO A 209 -32.60 -12.47 18.03
N ALA A 210 -33.92 -12.25 18.03
CA ALA A 210 -34.50 -10.97 18.40
C ALA A 210 -34.08 -10.55 19.82
N GLY A 211 -33.68 -9.30 19.99
CA GLY A 211 -33.23 -8.76 21.29
C GLY A 211 -31.79 -9.10 21.68
N GLN A 212 -31.01 -9.75 20.80
CA GLN A 212 -29.60 -10.10 21.04
C GLN A 212 -28.65 -9.49 19.98
N PRO A 213 -28.60 -8.14 19.86
CA PRO A 213 -27.62 -7.49 19.00
C PRO A 213 -26.20 -7.73 19.50
N VAL A 214 -25.22 -7.68 18.59
CA VAL A 214 -23.82 -7.66 19.00
C VAL A 214 -23.52 -6.29 19.57
N GLU A 215 -23.18 -6.24 20.85
CA GLU A 215 -22.68 -5.02 21.46
C GLU A 215 -21.30 -4.71 20.85
N VAL A 216 -21.14 -3.48 20.39
CA VAL A 216 -19.89 -2.97 19.81
C VAL A 216 -19.52 -1.69 20.52
N GLU A 217 -18.23 -1.46 20.68
CA GLU A 217 -17.71 -0.24 21.28
C GLU A 217 -18.02 0.95 20.36
N ASP A 218 -18.61 2.00 20.94
CA ASP A 218 -19.00 3.17 20.18
C ASP A 218 -17.75 3.92 19.69
N HIS A 219 -17.67 4.20 18.39
CA HIS A 219 -16.50 4.83 17.75
C HIS A 219 -16.11 6.17 18.38
N SER A 220 -17.04 6.80 19.12
CA SER A 220 -16.93 8.11 19.75
C SER A 220 -16.06 8.12 21.02
N PHE A 221 -15.99 7.02 21.78
CA PHE A 221 -15.21 6.95 23.03
C PHE A 221 -13.80 6.36 22.85
N PHE A 222 -13.57 5.62 21.76
CA PHE A 222 -12.32 4.91 21.50
C PHE A 222 -11.67 5.31 20.17
N ALA A 223 -11.46 6.61 19.96
CA ALA A 223 -10.34 7.08 19.14
C ALA A 223 -8.97 6.83 19.84
N SER A 224 -8.88 5.70 20.54
CA SER A 224 -7.69 5.16 21.17
C SER A 224 -6.90 4.39 20.10
N PRO A 225 -5.62 4.69 19.87
CA PRO A 225 -4.76 3.97 18.92
C PRO A 225 -4.22 2.66 19.51
N HIS A 226 -5.09 1.97 20.23
CA HIS A 226 -4.85 0.70 20.93
C HIS A 226 -5.43 -0.49 20.16
N VAL A 227 -5.93 -0.26 18.95
CA VAL A 227 -6.56 -1.28 18.13
C VAL A 227 -5.47 -1.98 17.33
N GLU A 228 -5.18 -3.23 17.69
CA GLU A 228 -4.35 -4.12 16.90
C GLU A 228 -4.91 -4.19 15.47
N SER A 229 -4.07 -4.44 14.48
CA SER A 229 -4.48 -4.25 13.10
C SER A 229 -3.79 -5.24 12.20
N VAL A 230 -4.54 -5.72 11.22
CA VAL A 230 -4.08 -6.72 10.26
C VAL A 230 -4.11 -6.17 8.85
N ILE A 231 -3.21 -6.71 8.04
CA ILE A 231 -3.07 -6.40 6.63
C ILE A 231 -3.26 -7.69 5.85
N PRO A 232 -4.48 -7.96 5.33
CA PRO A 232 -4.72 -9.11 4.49
C PRO A 232 -4.10 -8.90 3.10
N TYR A 233 -3.15 -9.74 2.72
CA TYR A 233 -2.63 -9.81 1.36
C TYR A 233 -3.18 -11.05 0.67
N GLY A 234 -3.92 -10.85 -0.42
CA GLY A 234 -4.62 -11.94 -1.09
C GLY A 234 -3.88 -12.40 -2.36
N ILE A 235 -3.98 -13.69 -2.61
CA ILE A 235 -3.58 -14.38 -3.83
C ILE A 235 -4.81 -15.15 -4.32
N TYR A 236 -5.34 -14.76 -5.48
CA TYR A 236 -6.44 -15.46 -6.13
C TYR A 236 -5.91 -16.24 -7.33
N ASP A 237 -5.94 -17.57 -7.25
CA ASP A 237 -5.65 -18.44 -8.36
C ASP A 237 -6.85 -18.47 -9.32
N MET A 238 -6.62 -17.91 -10.51
CA MET A 238 -7.65 -17.75 -11.54
C MET A 238 -7.99 -19.07 -12.24
N SER A 239 -7.07 -20.04 -12.22
CA SER A 239 -7.21 -21.33 -12.89
C SER A 239 -7.90 -22.34 -11.98
N ALA A 240 -7.46 -22.45 -10.72
CA ALA A 240 -8.06 -23.35 -9.74
C ALA A 240 -9.32 -22.76 -9.07
N ASN A 241 -9.59 -21.46 -9.24
CA ASN A 241 -10.63 -20.72 -8.52
C ASN A 241 -10.50 -20.88 -6.99
N THR A 242 -9.27 -20.76 -6.49
CA THR A 242 -8.93 -20.81 -5.05
C THR A 242 -8.34 -19.49 -4.60
N GLY A 243 -8.53 -19.16 -3.32
CA GLY A 243 -7.99 -17.97 -2.68
C GLY A 243 -7.04 -18.37 -1.55
N TRP A 244 -5.95 -17.64 -1.42
CA TRP A 244 -5.07 -17.69 -0.26
C TRP A 244 -4.90 -16.28 0.28
N VAL A 245 -5.02 -16.09 1.59
CA VAL A 245 -4.84 -14.80 2.24
C VAL A 245 -3.79 -14.90 3.32
N ASN A 246 -2.69 -14.17 3.14
CA ASN A 246 -1.68 -14.00 4.17
C ASN A 246 -2.06 -12.79 5.02
N VAL A 247 -2.34 -12.99 6.31
CA VAL A 247 -2.80 -11.95 7.22
C VAL A 247 -1.60 -11.44 8.01
N GLY A 248 -1.02 -10.32 7.55
CA GLY A 248 0.17 -9.74 8.18
C GLY A 248 -0.15 -8.84 9.37
N THR A 249 0.72 -8.85 10.37
CA THR A 249 0.61 -8.00 11.58
C THR A 249 1.53 -6.76 11.55
N ASP A 250 2.40 -6.64 10.54
CA ASP A 250 3.37 -5.54 10.40
C ASP A 250 2.98 -4.54 9.27
N HIS A 251 3.90 -4.16 8.37
CA HIS A 251 3.67 -3.16 7.33
C HIS A 251 3.35 -3.77 5.96
N ASN A 252 2.49 -3.10 5.18
CA ASN A 252 2.24 -3.46 3.78
C ASN A 252 3.42 -3.05 2.88
N THR A 253 4.46 -3.87 2.82
CA THR A 253 5.68 -3.62 2.02
C THR A 253 5.78 -4.57 0.83
N ALA A 254 6.66 -4.24 -0.12
CA ALA A 254 6.97 -5.13 -1.24
C ALA A 254 7.50 -6.50 -0.78
N THR A 255 8.29 -6.53 0.30
CA THR A 255 8.77 -7.77 0.91
C THR A 255 7.62 -8.59 1.49
N PHE A 256 6.63 -7.96 2.13
CA PHE A 256 5.42 -8.65 2.60
C PHE A 256 4.60 -9.24 1.44
N ALA A 257 4.40 -8.46 0.37
CA ALA A 257 3.69 -8.93 -0.83
C ALA A 257 4.35 -10.16 -1.47
N ALA A 258 5.67 -10.10 -1.68
CA ALA A 258 6.41 -11.23 -2.26
C ALA A 258 6.48 -12.44 -1.31
N SER A 259 6.59 -12.21 0.01
CA SER A 259 6.55 -13.28 1.01
C SER A 259 5.18 -13.96 1.06
N SER A 260 4.10 -13.21 0.81
CA SER A 260 2.74 -13.76 0.72
C SER A 260 2.60 -14.71 -0.48
N ILE A 261 3.18 -14.35 -1.63
CA ILE A 261 3.22 -15.22 -2.82
C ILE A 261 4.05 -16.47 -2.56
N ARG A 262 5.22 -16.31 -1.94
CA ARG A 262 6.09 -17.43 -1.55
C ARG A 262 5.39 -18.41 -0.61
N ARG A 263 4.69 -17.91 0.40
CA ARG A 263 3.91 -18.72 1.34
C ARG A 263 2.79 -19.48 0.63
N TRP A 264 2.05 -18.82 -0.25
CA TRP A 264 1.04 -19.49 -1.09
C TRP A 264 1.66 -20.60 -1.94
N TRP A 265 2.80 -20.33 -2.60
CA TRP A 265 3.49 -21.33 -3.43
C TRP A 265 3.90 -22.56 -2.61
N GLN A 266 4.51 -22.35 -1.44
CA GLN A 266 4.96 -23.41 -0.55
C GLN A 266 3.80 -24.21 0.06
N ALA A 267 2.70 -23.54 0.42
CA ALA A 267 1.56 -24.19 1.05
C ALA A 267 0.68 -24.95 0.04
N ARG A 268 0.50 -24.40 -1.16
CA ARG A 268 -0.50 -24.86 -2.14
C ARG A 268 0.04 -24.92 -3.55
N GLY A 269 0.58 -23.83 -4.07
CA GLY A 269 0.91 -23.68 -5.49
C GLY A 269 1.81 -24.80 -6.04
N GLN A 270 2.87 -25.19 -5.32
CA GLN A 270 3.78 -26.25 -5.76
C GLN A 270 3.13 -27.65 -5.82
N TYR A 271 2.10 -27.89 -5.01
CA TYR A 271 1.38 -29.17 -4.99
C TYR A 271 0.25 -29.20 -6.01
N ASP A 272 -0.42 -28.06 -6.20
CA ASP A 272 -1.49 -27.90 -7.18
C ASP A 272 -0.92 -27.86 -8.62
N TYR A 273 0.34 -27.41 -8.80
CA TYR A 273 1.04 -27.33 -10.09
C TYR A 273 2.46 -27.93 -10.04
N PRO A 274 2.61 -29.26 -9.91
CA PRO A 274 3.92 -29.91 -9.71
C PRO A 274 4.84 -29.85 -10.94
N ALA A 275 4.28 -29.65 -12.14
CA ALA A 275 5.02 -29.56 -13.40
C ALA A 275 5.19 -28.12 -13.89
N ALA A 276 4.80 -27.11 -13.10
CA ALA A 276 4.87 -25.73 -13.53
C ALA A 276 6.33 -25.28 -13.72
N SER A 277 6.56 -24.56 -14.79
CA SER A 277 7.83 -23.92 -15.12
C SER A 277 7.71 -22.40 -15.15
N ARG A 278 6.48 -21.88 -15.17
CA ARG A 278 6.15 -20.46 -15.30
C ARG A 278 5.03 -20.07 -14.36
N LEU A 279 5.06 -18.83 -13.88
CA LEU A 279 4.00 -18.23 -13.09
C LEU A 279 3.63 -16.88 -13.67
N LEU A 280 2.34 -16.69 -13.97
CA LEU A 280 1.81 -15.37 -14.33
C LEU A 280 1.17 -14.69 -13.11
N ILE A 281 1.60 -13.46 -12.84
CA ILE A 281 1.08 -12.60 -11.78
C ILE A 281 0.42 -11.38 -12.42
N THR A 282 -0.88 -11.20 -12.18
CA THR A 282 -1.59 -9.95 -12.49
C THR A 282 -1.71 -9.11 -11.22
N ALA A 283 -1.28 -7.85 -11.28
CA ALA A 283 -1.22 -6.97 -10.11
C ALA A 283 -1.61 -5.54 -10.46
N ASP A 284 -1.99 -4.75 -9.47
CA ASP A 284 -2.20 -3.32 -9.68
C ASP A 284 -0.89 -2.55 -9.76
N ALA A 285 -0.94 -1.33 -10.32
CA ALA A 285 0.24 -0.49 -10.48
C ALA A 285 0.67 0.28 -9.22
N GLY A 286 -0.10 0.18 -8.12
CA GLY A 286 0.09 0.93 -6.87
C GLY A 286 0.52 0.05 -5.69
N GLY A 287 0.59 0.63 -4.49
CA GLY A 287 0.81 -0.13 -3.25
C GLY A 287 2.15 -0.88 -3.16
N SER A 288 2.17 -1.95 -2.38
CA SER A 288 3.36 -2.78 -2.11
C SER A 288 3.88 -3.54 -3.32
N ASN A 289 3.02 -3.86 -4.29
CA ASN A 289 3.33 -4.56 -5.53
C ASN A 289 3.52 -3.59 -6.72
N SER A 290 3.80 -2.30 -6.48
CA SER A 290 3.98 -1.34 -7.57
C SER A 290 5.15 -1.70 -8.49
N TYR A 291 4.92 -1.63 -9.80
CA TYR A 291 5.95 -1.83 -10.84
C TYR A 291 7.16 -0.89 -10.73
N ARG A 292 7.01 0.24 -10.02
CA ARG A 292 8.07 1.23 -9.78
C ARG A 292 9.02 0.81 -8.66
N TYR A 293 8.60 -0.09 -7.77
CA TYR A 293 9.39 -0.48 -6.61
C TYR A 293 10.43 -1.52 -6.99
N ARG A 294 11.70 -1.14 -6.85
CA ARG A 294 12.83 -2.05 -7.10
C ARG A 294 12.86 -3.23 -6.13
N VAL A 295 12.43 -3.00 -4.88
CA VAL A 295 12.30 -4.04 -3.86
C VAL A 295 11.34 -5.13 -4.32
N TRP A 296 10.19 -4.77 -4.89
CA TRP A 296 9.22 -5.73 -5.43
C TRP A 296 9.86 -6.67 -6.46
N LYS A 297 10.58 -6.10 -7.43
CA LYS A 297 11.28 -6.88 -8.46
C LYS A 297 12.39 -7.76 -7.88
N ALA A 298 13.16 -7.26 -6.92
CA ALA A 298 14.23 -8.02 -6.27
C ALA A 298 13.70 -9.19 -5.44
N GLU A 299 12.60 -9.01 -4.70
CA GLU A 299 11.97 -10.07 -3.92
C GLU A 299 11.32 -11.12 -4.82
N LEU A 300 10.68 -10.71 -5.92
CA LEU A 300 10.18 -11.64 -6.92
C LEU A 300 11.29 -12.41 -7.63
N ALA A 301 12.46 -11.81 -7.87
CA ALA A 301 13.61 -12.51 -8.42
C ALA A 301 14.15 -13.58 -7.47
N ALA A 302 14.24 -13.26 -6.17
CA ALA A 302 14.59 -14.25 -5.15
C ALA A 302 13.55 -15.37 -5.06
N PHE A 303 12.26 -15.04 -5.17
CA PHE A 303 11.20 -16.05 -5.23
C PHE A 303 11.28 -16.92 -6.48
N ALA A 304 11.49 -16.33 -7.67
CA ALA A 304 11.63 -17.05 -8.94
C ALA A 304 12.76 -18.08 -8.87
N ALA A 305 13.91 -17.68 -8.31
CA ALA A 305 15.04 -18.57 -8.12
C ALA A 305 14.76 -19.71 -7.13
N ASP A 306 14.11 -19.41 -6.00
CA ASP A 306 13.80 -20.42 -4.99
C ASP A 306 12.71 -21.40 -5.46
N ALA A 307 11.74 -20.92 -6.24
CA ALA A 307 10.66 -21.73 -6.78
C ALA A 307 11.05 -22.48 -8.07
N GLY A 308 12.15 -22.10 -8.72
CA GLY A 308 12.52 -22.63 -10.04
C GLY A 308 11.58 -22.21 -11.16
N LEU A 309 10.84 -21.11 -11.00
CA LEU A 309 9.81 -20.65 -11.94
C LEU A 309 10.27 -19.39 -12.68
N THR A 310 9.93 -19.30 -13.97
CA THR A 310 9.94 -18.00 -14.65
C THR A 310 8.71 -17.21 -14.24
N VAL A 311 8.91 -16.08 -13.56
CA VAL A 311 7.82 -15.25 -13.05
C VAL A 311 7.54 -14.10 -14.01
N THR A 312 6.38 -14.11 -14.66
CA THR A 312 5.88 -13.02 -15.49
C THR A 312 4.92 -12.16 -14.68
N VAL A 313 5.14 -10.85 -14.65
CA VAL A 313 4.25 -9.89 -13.99
C VAL A 313 3.66 -8.96 -15.01
N CYS A 314 2.32 -8.83 -15.01
CA CYS A 314 1.60 -7.86 -15.82
C CYS A 314 0.79 -6.93 -14.92
N HIS A 315 1.10 -5.63 -14.98
CA HIS A 315 0.41 -4.63 -14.16
C HIS A 315 -0.79 -4.03 -14.89
N PHE A 316 -1.90 -3.85 -14.17
CA PHE A 316 -3.03 -3.07 -14.66
C PHE A 316 -2.68 -1.57 -14.69
N PRO A 317 -3.22 -0.78 -15.64
CA PRO A 317 -2.98 0.66 -15.70
C PRO A 317 -3.36 1.37 -14.38
N PRO A 318 -2.71 2.50 -14.02
CA PRO A 318 -3.12 3.28 -12.85
C PRO A 318 -4.61 3.64 -12.86
N GLY A 319 -5.27 3.58 -11.71
CA GLY A 319 -6.71 3.88 -11.58
C GLY A 319 -7.64 2.74 -12.00
N THR A 320 -7.11 1.59 -12.40
CA THR A 320 -7.91 0.43 -12.88
C THR A 320 -7.97 -0.73 -11.89
N SER A 321 -7.71 -0.52 -10.59
CA SER A 321 -7.67 -1.59 -9.58
C SER A 321 -8.96 -2.41 -9.48
N LYS A 322 -10.11 -1.81 -9.78
CA LYS A 322 -11.40 -2.53 -9.86
C LYS A 322 -11.38 -3.67 -10.89
N TRP A 323 -10.53 -3.61 -11.91
CA TRP A 323 -10.47 -4.64 -12.95
C TRP A 323 -9.59 -5.83 -12.57
N ASN A 324 -8.81 -5.70 -11.49
CA ASN A 324 -8.05 -6.79 -10.91
C ASN A 324 -9.01 -7.86 -10.39
N LYS A 325 -8.83 -9.11 -10.81
CA LYS A 325 -9.81 -10.18 -10.56
C LYS A 325 -10.01 -10.47 -9.08
N ILE A 326 -8.95 -10.35 -8.29
CA ILE A 326 -8.96 -10.56 -6.84
C ILE A 326 -9.98 -9.66 -6.12
N GLU A 327 -10.18 -8.41 -6.57
CA GLU A 327 -11.11 -7.49 -5.92
C GLU A 327 -12.55 -8.03 -5.94
N HIS A 328 -12.99 -8.51 -7.10
CA HIS A 328 -14.34 -9.04 -7.28
C HIS A 328 -14.48 -10.52 -6.91
N ARG A 329 -13.43 -11.32 -7.07
CA ARG A 329 -13.48 -12.78 -6.87
C ARG A 329 -13.08 -13.24 -5.48
N LEU A 330 -12.29 -12.45 -4.74
CA LEU A 330 -11.84 -12.80 -3.40
C LEU A 330 -12.28 -11.76 -2.38
N PHE A 331 -11.83 -10.51 -2.53
CA PHE A 331 -12.03 -9.48 -1.50
C PHE A 331 -13.48 -9.05 -1.32
N SER A 332 -14.28 -9.01 -2.38
CA SER A 332 -15.71 -8.74 -2.29
C SER A 332 -16.43 -9.77 -1.41
N HIS A 333 -16.12 -11.06 -1.60
CA HIS A 333 -16.72 -12.14 -0.81
C HIS A 333 -16.24 -12.14 0.65
N ILE A 334 -14.96 -11.85 0.90
CA ILE A 334 -14.45 -11.67 2.27
C ILE A 334 -15.17 -10.51 2.96
N THR A 335 -15.34 -9.36 2.29
CA THR A 335 -16.09 -8.22 2.85
C THR A 335 -17.55 -8.59 3.13
N MET A 336 -18.19 -9.39 2.27
CA MET A 336 -19.55 -9.88 2.54
C MET A 336 -19.61 -10.78 3.78
N ASN A 337 -18.57 -11.56 4.06
CA ASN A 337 -18.50 -12.42 5.24
C ASN A 337 -18.19 -11.66 6.54
N TRP A 338 -17.54 -10.51 6.46
CA TRP A 338 -17.27 -9.64 7.61
C TRP A 338 -18.42 -8.71 7.98
N ARG A 339 -19.47 -8.63 7.15
CA ARG A 339 -20.58 -7.69 7.34
C ARG A 339 -21.22 -7.86 8.73
N GLY A 340 -21.36 -6.76 9.47
CA GLY A 340 -22.01 -6.78 10.79
C GLY A 340 -21.35 -7.68 11.86
N ARG A 341 -20.14 -8.19 11.61
CA ARG A 341 -19.38 -9.00 12.58
C ARG A 341 -18.14 -8.24 13.05
N PRO A 342 -17.96 -8.01 14.36
CA PRO A 342 -16.71 -7.45 14.86
C PRO A 342 -15.57 -8.45 14.68
N LEU A 343 -14.41 -7.95 14.25
CA LEU A 343 -13.19 -8.73 14.10
C LEU A 343 -12.43 -8.73 15.43
N THR A 344 -12.87 -9.52 16.41
CA THR A 344 -12.40 -9.41 17.80
C THR A 344 -11.00 -9.97 18.04
N SER A 345 -10.49 -10.85 17.18
CA SER A 345 -9.14 -11.44 17.31
C SER A 345 -8.55 -11.86 15.95
N HIS A 346 -7.25 -12.14 15.91
CA HIS A 346 -6.60 -12.75 14.75
C HIS A 346 -7.30 -14.04 14.29
N GLU A 347 -7.69 -14.89 15.23
CA GLU A 347 -8.39 -16.14 14.92
C GLU A 347 -9.75 -15.88 14.25
N VAL A 348 -10.52 -14.89 14.73
CA VAL A 348 -11.78 -14.51 14.09
C VAL A 348 -11.55 -14.00 12.66
N VAL A 349 -10.51 -13.20 12.43
CA VAL A 349 -10.13 -12.76 11.09
C VAL A 349 -9.81 -13.95 10.19
N LEU A 350 -8.95 -14.87 10.63
CA LEU A 350 -8.57 -16.06 9.86
C LEU A 350 -9.78 -16.94 9.55
N ASN A 351 -10.58 -17.28 10.56
CA ASN A 351 -11.72 -18.17 10.42
C ASN A 351 -12.80 -17.57 9.52
N THR A 352 -13.04 -16.26 9.60
CA THR A 352 -14.02 -15.58 8.73
C THR A 352 -13.55 -15.47 7.28
N ILE A 353 -12.25 -15.29 7.04
CA ILE A 353 -11.68 -15.35 5.69
C ILE A 353 -11.78 -16.78 5.16
N ALA A 354 -11.34 -17.79 5.92
CA ALA A 354 -11.33 -19.18 5.52
C ALA A 354 -12.74 -19.75 5.27
N ALA A 355 -13.75 -19.25 5.98
CA ALA A 355 -15.15 -19.59 5.74
C ALA A 355 -15.72 -19.04 4.41
N THR A 356 -14.94 -18.26 3.66
CA THR A 356 -15.37 -17.69 2.38
C THR A 356 -15.48 -18.75 1.30
N THR A 357 -16.73 -19.06 0.94
CA THR A 357 -17.07 -19.96 -0.16
C THR A 357 -18.14 -19.36 -1.05
N THR A 358 -18.17 -19.76 -2.32
CA THR A 358 -19.18 -19.29 -3.28
C THR A 358 -19.85 -20.46 -3.97
N ARG A 359 -21.04 -20.21 -4.56
CA ARG A 359 -21.75 -21.22 -5.36
C ARG A 359 -20.95 -21.68 -6.58
N SER A 360 -20.02 -20.86 -7.07
CA SER A 360 -19.12 -21.22 -8.17
C SER A 360 -17.90 -22.02 -7.70
N GLY A 361 -17.85 -22.42 -6.42
CA GLY A 361 -16.82 -23.31 -5.88
C GLY A 361 -15.55 -22.63 -5.37
N LEU A 362 -15.56 -21.30 -5.16
CA LEU A 362 -14.41 -20.63 -4.52
C LEU A 362 -14.14 -21.23 -3.15
N ARG A 363 -12.88 -21.57 -2.88
CA ARG A 363 -12.39 -21.95 -1.54
C ARG A 363 -11.27 -21.01 -1.15
N VAL A 364 -11.31 -20.52 0.09
CA VAL A 364 -10.32 -19.57 0.60
C VAL A 364 -9.61 -20.16 1.81
N GLU A 365 -8.28 -20.08 1.81
CA GLU A 365 -7.44 -20.40 2.95
C GLU A 365 -6.80 -19.12 3.49
N ALA A 366 -6.56 -19.07 4.79
CA ALA A 366 -5.95 -17.92 5.45
C ALA A 366 -4.91 -18.38 6.46
N ALA A 367 -3.78 -17.68 6.50
CA ALA A 367 -2.70 -17.93 7.44
C ALA A 367 -2.20 -16.63 8.07
N LEU A 368 -1.87 -16.66 9.36
CA LEU A 368 -1.27 -15.52 10.06
C LEU A 368 0.19 -15.37 9.65
N ASP A 369 0.63 -14.13 9.46
CA ASP A 369 2.03 -13.78 9.25
C ASP A 369 2.51 -12.82 10.33
N GLU A 370 3.24 -13.38 11.28
CA GLU A 370 3.95 -12.65 12.34
C GLU A 370 5.36 -12.22 11.92
N GLY A 371 5.70 -12.40 10.63
CA GLY A 371 6.95 -11.96 10.04
C GLY A 371 7.14 -10.44 10.15
N SER A 372 8.41 -10.02 10.20
CA SER A 372 8.79 -8.61 10.27
C SER A 372 9.08 -8.07 8.88
N TYR A 373 8.40 -6.98 8.50
CA TYR A 373 8.43 -6.39 7.18
C TYR A 373 8.71 -4.88 7.26
N PRO A 374 9.91 -4.49 7.75
CA PRO A 374 10.21 -3.10 8.04
C PRO A 374 10.17 -2.23 6.78
N THR A 375 9.70 -1.00 6.94
CA THR A 375 9.76 0.01 5.89
C THR A 375 11.17 0.58 5.76
N GLY A 376 11.51 1.15 4.61
CA GLY A 376 12.80 1.81 4.41
C GLY A 376 13.86 0.99 3.69
N ILE A 377 13.57 -0.26 3.32
CA ILE A 377 14.47 -1.09 2.50
C ILE A 377 14.62 -0.46 1.11
N ALA A 378 15.85 -0.43 0.61
CA ALA A 378 16.16 0.02 -0.75
C ALA A 378 16.99 -1.03 -1.50
N VAL A 379 16.84 -1.00 -2.82
CA VAL A 379 17.64 -1.78 -3.76
C VAL A 379 18.36 -0.80 -4.69
N SER A 380 19.68 -0.95 -4.79
CA SER A 380 20.54 -0.07 -5.58
C SER A 380 20.27 -0.21 -7.08
N ARG A 381 20.86 0.67 -7.90
CA ARG A 381 20.69 0.60 -9.37
C ARG A 381 21.45 -0.59 -9.96
N GLU A 382 22.59 -0.88 -9.39
CA GLU A 382 23.49 -1.96 -9.78
C GLU A 382 22.83 -3.31 -9.45
N GLN A 383 22.25 -3.43 -8.25
CA GLN A 383 21.50 -4.61 -7.84
C GLN A 383 20.30 -4.89 -8.76
N ILE A 384 19.51 -3.88 -9.13
CA ILE A 384 18.36 -4.09 -10.02
C ILE A 384 18.81 -4.45 -11.45
N GLN A 385 19.92 -3.90 -11.92
CA GLN A 385 20.48 -4.21 -13.25
C GLN A 385 21.05 -5.64 -13.33
N ALA A 386 21.53 -6.17 -12.21
CA ALA A 386 22.03 -7.55 -12.14
C ALA A 386 20.92 -8.61 -12.13
N LEU A 387 19.66 -8.23 -11.90
CA LEU A 387 18.55 -9.19 -11.87
C LEU A 387 18.22 -9.70 -13.28
N PRO A 388 17.81 -10.97 -13.42
CA PRO A 388 17.46 -11.58 -14.70
C PRO A 388 16.06 -11.15 -15.17
N ILE A 389 15.84 -9.85 -15.33
CA ILE A 389 14.55 -9.25 -15.70
C ILE A 389 14.56 -8.88 -17.17
N THR A 390 13.63 -9.46 -17.92
CA THR A 390 13.38 -9.12 -19.32
C THR A 390 12.08 -8.33 -19.43
N ALA A 391 12.17 -7.09 -19.88
CA ALA A 391 10.99 -6.26 -20.16
C ALA A 391 10.31 -6.73 -21.45
N HIS A 392 8.98 -6.72 -21.49
CA HIS A 392 8.23 -7.09 -22.70
C HIS A 392 8.10 -5.89 -23.65
N ASP A 393 7.92 -6.17 -24.95
CA ASP A 393 7.75 -5.12 -25.97
C ASP A 393 6.51 -4.26 -25.70
N GLN A 394 5.40 -4.91 -25.34
CA GLN A 394 4.16 -4.23 -24.95
C GLN A 394 4.31 -3.69 -23.52
N HIS A 395 4.48 -2.38 -23.38
CA HIS A 395 4.60 -1.68 -22.09
C HIS A 395 5.60 -2.34 -21.11
N GLY A 396 6.86 -2.48 -21.50
CA GLY A 396 7.91 -3.15 -20.70
C GLY A 396 8.17 -2.63 -19.27
N ARG A 397 7.60 -1.46 -18.92
CA ARG A 397 7.57 -0.99 -17.52
C ARG A 397 6.52 -1.72 -16.66
N TRP A 398 5.40 -2.10 -17.26
CA TRP A 398 4.27 -2.80 -16.64
C TRP A 398 4.32 -4.31 -16.85
N ASN A 399 4.97 -4.76 -17.93
CA ASN A 399 5.03 -6.18 -18.29
C ASN A 399 6.49 -6.62 -18.35
N TYR A 400 6.85 -7.59 -17.52
CA TYR A 400 8.21 -8.11 -17.46
C TYR A 400 8.22 -9.56 -16.97
N SER A 401 9.23 -10.30 -17.39
CA SER A 401 9.51 -11.66 -16.93
C SER A 401 10.83 -11.72 -16.17
N ILE A 402 10.87 -12.54 -15.12
CA ILE A 402 12.03 -12.77 -14.28
C ILE A 402 12.40 -14.25 -14.37
N ALA A 403 13.59 -14.55 -14.87
CA ALA A 403 14.05 -15.93 -14.99
C ALA A 403 14.48 -16.49 -13.61
N PRO A 404 14.35 -17.81 -13.38
CA PRO A 404 14.75 -18.45 -12.12
C PRO A 404 16.27 -18.51 -11.94
N THR A 405 17.04 -18.42 -13.02
CA THR A 405 18.50 -18.44 -12.98
C THR A 405 19.03 -17.22 -13.74
N GLY A 406 19.75 -16.35 -13.03
CA GLY A 406 20.53 -15.29 -13.65
C GLY A 406 22.00 -15.69 -13.76
N THR A 407 22.70 -15.18 -14.76
CA THR A 407 24.16 -15.38 -14.96
C THR A 407 25.01 -14.72 -13.87
N THR A 408 24.39 -14.04 -12.88
CA THR A 408 25.07 -13.29 -11.82
C THR A 408 24.28 -13.38 -10.52
N ALA A 409 25.00 -13.36 -9.39
CA ALA A 409 24.56 -13.63 -8.01
C ALA A 409 23.10 -13.29 -7.68
N LEU A 410 22.42 -14.25 -7.02
CA LEU A 410 21.04 -14.14 -6.52
C LEU A 410 20.84 -12.86 -5.68
N ALA A 411 19.66 -12.22 -5.83
CA ALA A 411 19.30 -11.09 -4.98
C ALA A 411 19.27 -11.56 -3.51
N PRO A 412 19.98 -10.88 -2.59
CA PRO A 412 20.09 -11.35 -1.21
C PRO A 412 18.71 -11.36 -0.54
N ARG A 413 18.42 -12.44 0.20
CA ARG A 413 17.16 -12.60 0.95
C ARG A 413 17.03 -11.54 2.05
N ALA A 414 15.83 -11.32 2.59
CA ALA A 414 15.61 -10.36 3.68
C ALA A 414 16.57 -10.56 4.87
N ASP A 415 16.80 -11.81 5.28
CA ASP A 415 17.73 -12.15 6.37
C ASP A 415 19.19 -11.87 6.00
N GLU A 416 19.58 -12.12 4.76
CA GLU A 416 20.92 -11.84 4.25
C GLU A 416 21.16 -10.32 4.17
N ARG A 417 20.15 -9.54 3.74
CA ARG A 417 20.20 -8.08 3.79
C ARG A 417 20.32 -7.56 5.21
N ALA A 418 19.61 -8.17 6.17
CA ALA A 418 19.71 -7.81 7.58
C ALA A 418 21.13 -8.08 8.12
N LYS A 419 21.68 -9.27 7.85
CA LYS A 419 23.07 -9.62 8.21
C LYS A 419 24.10 -8.68 7.58
N ALA A 420 23.96 -8.40 6.28
CA ALA A 420 24.84 -7.49 5.55
C ALA A 420 24.78 -6.05 6.11
N ARG A 421 23.60 -5.60 6.54
CA ARG A 421 23.43 -4.31 7.22
C ARG A 421 24.15 -4.29 8.56
N THR A 422 23.96 -5.32 9.39
CA THR A 422 24.66 -5.42 10.69
C THR A 422 26.18 -5.40 10.50
N HIS A 423 26.69 -6.15 9.53
CA HIS A 423 28.11 -6.14 9.21
C HIS A 423 28.60 -4.76 8.73
N SER A 424 27.81 -4.08 7.90
CA SER A 424 28.14 -2.72 7.44
C SER A 424 28.11 -1.68 8.57
N LEU A 425 27.21 -1.83 9.55
CA LEU A 425 27.17 -0.97 10.74
C LEU A 425 28.40 -1.20 11.63
N GLN A 426 28.81 -2.45 11.84
CA GLN A 426 30.05 -2.78 12.56
C GLN A 426 31.28 -2.17 11.88
N MET A 427 31.36 -2.25 10.55
CA MET A 427 32.42 -1.63 9.78
C MET A 427 32.42 -0.09 9.91
N LEU A 428 31.24 0.54 9.93
CA LEU A 428 31.12 1.99 10.09
C LEU A 428 31.53 2.48 11.48
N ALA A 429 31.52 1.61 12.49
CA ALA A 429 31.97 1.93 13.85
C ALA A 429 33.49 2.06 13.99
N ASP A 430 34.26 1.78 12.93
CA ASP A 430 35.73 1.90 12.94
C ASP A 430 36.20 3.28 13.45
N PRO A 431 37.09 3.32 14.47
CA PRO A 431 37.59 4.57 15.06
C PRO A 431 38.18 5.55 14.05
N ARG A 432 38.74 5.06 12.94
CA ARG A 432 39.31 5.89 11.88
C ARG A 432 38.24 6.61 11.06
N LEU A 433 36.99 6.13 11.07
CA LEU A 433 35.84 6.77 10.43
C LEU A 433 35.09 7.68 11.39
N THR A 434 34.86 7.23 12.62
CA THR A 434 34.10 7.97 13.64
C THR A 434 34.91 9.11 14.26
N GLY A 435 36.26 8.98 14.28
CA GLY A 435 37.14 9.89 15.01
C GLY A 435 37.05 9.73 16.53
N MET A 436 36.48 8.61 17.00
CA MET A 436 36.25 8.29 18.41
C MET A 436 36.78 6.88 18.68
N ASN A 437 37.35 6.65 19.85
CA ASN A 437 37.61 5.28 20.28
C ASN A 437 36.29 4.56 20.64
N ASP A 438 36.33 3.24 20.75
CA ASP A 438 35.13 2.42 21.03
C ASP A 438 34.41 2.88 22.31
N GLY A 439 35.15 3.24 23.36
CA GLY A 439 34.59 3.71 24.63
C GLY A 439 33.91 5.09 24.53
N GLU A 440 34.46 6.00 23.73
CA GLU A 440 33.86 7.32 23.47
C GLU A 440 32.57 7.20 22.65
N LEU A 441 32.57 6.34 21.63
CA LEU A 441 31.38 6.07 20.82
C LEU A 441 30.28 5.40 21.67
N ASP A 442 30.64 4.42 22.48
CA ASP A 442 29.71 3.74 23.40
C ASP A 442 29.13 4.72 24.42
N ALA A 443 29.95 5.60 24.99
CA ALA A 443 29.49 6.63 25.92
C ALA A 443 28.50 7.60 25.25
N LEU A 444 28.78 8.02 24.02
CA LEU A 444 27.88 8.88 23.24
C LEU A 444 26.55 8.18 22.93
N GLN A 445 26.60 6.91 22.51
CA GLN A 445 25.41 6.10 22.26
C GLN A 445 24.59 5.91 23.54
N ALA A 446 25.22 5.56 24.67
CA ALA A 446 24.56 5.40 25.95
C ALA A 446 23.91 6.70 26.44
N GLN A 447 24.51 7.86 26.13
CA GLN A 447 23.98 9.16 26.50
C GLN A 447 22.77 9.57 25.65
N LEU A 448 22.77 9.26 24.34
CA LEU A 448 21.77 9.72 23.38
C LEU A 448 20.63 8.74 23.15
N ALA A 449 20.88 7.43 23.17
CA ALA A 449 19.88 6.41 22.87
C ALA A 449 18.62 6.50 23.77
N PRO A 450 18.73 6.71 25.10
CA PRO A 450 17.54 6.89 25.94
C PRO A 450 16.72 8.13 25.57
N ALA A 451 17.39 9.21 25.14
CA ALA A 451 16.74 10.44 24.73
C ALA A 451 16.07 10.31 23.34
N GLN A 452 16.67 9.56 22.42
CA GLN A 452 16.06 9.19 21.14
C GLN A 452 14.82 8.33 21.36
N ALA A 453 14.92 7.30 22.20
CA ALA A 453 13.79 6.46 22.56
C ALA A 453 12.64 7.29 23.18
N ALA A 454 12.95 8.19 24.10
CA ALA A 454 11.97 9.09 24.72
C ALA A 454 11.33 10.06 23.70
N ALA A 455 12.12 10.67 22.81
CA ALA A 455 11.62 11.57 21.77
C ALA A 455 10.76 10.84 20.73
N ALA A 456 11.17 9.64 20.31
CA ALA A 456 10.40 8.79 19.42
C ALA A 456 9.09 8.35 20.08
N GLU A 457 9.13 7.97 21.35
CA GLU A 457 7.94 7.60 22.11
C GLU A 457 7.01 8.80 22.33
N GLN A 458 7.53 10.00 22.57
CA GLN A 458 6.75 11.23 22.68
C GLN A 458 6.09 11.61 21.35
N HIS A 459 6.82 11.51 20.23
CA HIS A 459 6.25 11.73 18.90
C HIS A 459 5.15 10.71 18.61
N ARG A 460 5.40 9.43 18.91
CA ARG A 460 4.39 8.38 18.82
C ARG A 460 3.26 8.65 19.79
N TYR A 461 3.49 9.17 21.00
CA TYR A 461 2.48 9.50 21.99
C TYR A 461 1.55 10.61 21.49
N VAL A 462 2.10 11.64 20.86
CA VAL A 462 1.32 12.72 20.24
C VAL A 462 0.49 12.20 19.07
N LEU A 463 1.10 11.39 18.19
CA LEU A 463 0.36 10.69 17.12
C LEU A 463 -0.70 9.73 17.69
N ARG A 464 -0.40 9.12 18.84
CA ARG A 464 -1.27 8.19 19.56
C ARG A 464 -2.26 8.87 20.51
N LYS A 465 -2.18 10.18 20.74
CA LYS A 465 -2.99 10.88 21.75
C LYS A 465 -3.08 10.14 23.12
N GLY A 466 -2.06 9.38 23.56
CA GLY A 466 -2.18 8.52 24.76
C GLY A 466 -0.99 7.59 25.07
N ARG A 467 -0.97 7.04 26.31
CA ARG A 467 0.12 6.22 26.88
C ARG A 467 0.16 4.80 26.28
N ARG A 468 1.37 4.24 26.17
CA ARG A 468 1.59 2.85 25.72
C ARG A 468 1.11 1.84 26.77
N VAL A 469 0.26 0.91 26.34
CA VAL A 469 0.02 -0.38 27.02
C VAL A 469 0.70 -1.45 26.17
N ALA A 470 1.46 -2.35 26.80
CA ALA A 470 2.37 -3.25 26.11
C ALA A 470 1.62 -4.22 25.19
N THR A 471 1.74 -4.04 23.88
CA THR A 471 1.49 -5.07 22.86
C THR A 471 2.83 -5.66 22.42
N THR A 472 2.83 -6.97 22.18
CA THR A 472 3.99 -7.81 21.84
C THR A 472 4.47 -7.62 20.39
N GLY A 473 3.76 -6.83 19.57
CA GLY A 473 4.12 -6.53 18.18
C GLY A 473 5.26 -5.53 18.06
N ARG A 474 6.49 -6.01 17.89
CA ARG A 474 7.67 -5.17 17.62
C ARG A 474 7.62 -4.67 16.17
N SER A 475 7.18 -3.44 15.94
CA SER A 475 7.70 -2.66 14.80
C SER A 475 9.18 -2.40 15.08
N ARG A 476 10.06 -3.23 14.52
CA ARG A 476 11.51 -3.03 14.62
C ARG A 476 11.91 -2.07 13.51
N SER A 477 12.33 -0.86 13.90
CA SER A 477 13.07 0.02 13.01
C SER A 477 14.24 -0.75 12.39
N LEU A 478 14.59 -0.41 11.14
CA LEU A 478 15.77 -1.00 10.48
C LEU A 478 17.09 -0.68 11.21
N LEU A 479 17.06 0.35 12.06
CA LEU A 479 18.16 0.87 12.85
C LEU A 479 17.75 0.89 14.32
N SER A 480 18.64 0.47 15.21
CA SER A 480 18.54 0.77 16.63
C SER A 480 18.86 2.25 16.88
N ASP A 481 18.49 2.77 18.07
CA ASP A 481 18.82 4.14 18.46
C ASP A 481 20.35 4.38 18.39
N ALA A 482 21.16 3.39 18.81
CA ALA A 482 22.61 3.41 18.70
C ALA A 482 23.10 3.49 17.25
N ASP A 483 22.47 2.75 16.33
CA ASP A 483 22.81 2.81 14.91
C ASP A 483 22.49 4.20 14.33
N GLU A 484 21.38 4.83 14.76
CA GLU A 484 21.05 6.20 14.34
C GLU A 484 22.11 7.21 14.80
N VAL A 485 22.66 7.03 16.01
CA VAL A 485 23.80 7.83 16.51
C VAL A 485 25.02 7.64 15.62
N LEU A 486 25.43 6.39 15.37
CA LEU A 486 26.58 6.07 14.54
C LEU A 486 26.48 6.70 13.14
N LEU A 487 25.34 6.53 12.47
CA LEU A 487 25.13 7.10 11.13
C LEU A 487 25.17 8.62 11.14
N THR A 488 24.67 9.25 12.21
CA THR A 488 24.74 10.70 12.38
C THR A 488 26.18 11.16 12.59
N VAL A 489 26.97 10.43 13.39
CA VAL A 489 28.40 10.72 13.58
C VAL A 489 29.14 10.63 12.25
N ILE A 490 29.00 9.53 11.50
CA ILE A 490 29.64 9.36 10.19
C ILE A 490 29.23 10.47 9.20
N TYR A 491 27.96 10.85 9.22
CA TYR A 491 27.45 11.94 8.40
C TYR A 491 28.03 13.30 8.78
N LEU A 492 28.12 13.61 10.08
CA LEU A 492 28.70 14.87 10.58
C LEU A 492 30.23 14.91 10.47
N ARG A 493 30.89 13.76 10.54
CA ARG A 493 32.31 13.58 10.18
C ARG A 493 32.56 13.81 8.68
N GLN A 494 31.52 13.96 7.85
CA GLN A 494 31.62 14.18 6.41
C GLN A 494 32.42 13.08 5.67
N VAL A 495 32.40 11.85 6.17
CA VAL A 495 33.14 10.72 5.57
C VAL A 495 32.61 10.35 4.19
N CYS A 496 31.29 10.38 4.01
CA CYS A 496 30.63 10.01 2.77
C CYS A 496 29.22 10.64 2.68
N PRO A 497 28.61 10.73 1.48
CA PRO A 497 27.25 11.22 1.36
C PRO A 497 26.25 10.19 1.90
N GLN A 498 25.08 10.67 2.30
CA GLN A 498 23.94 9.84 2.71
C GLN A 498 23.54 8.76 1.68
N LYS A 499 23.81 9.01 0.39
CA LYS A 499 23.62 8.02 -0.66
C LYS A 499 24.52 6.79 -0.46
N VAL A 500 25.80 7.00 -0.13
CA VAL A 500 26.75 5.90 0.15
C VAL A 500 26.32 5.11 1.37
N LEU A 501 25.86 5.79 2.44
CA LEU A 501 25.26 5.12 3.59
C LEU A 501 24.03 4.28 3.21
N GLY A 502 23.16 4.82 2.35
CA GLY A 502 22.00 4.11 1.81
C GLY A 502 22.39 2.86 1.02
N ASP A 503 23.37 2.97 0.13
CA ASP A 503 23.85 1.88 -0.70
C ASP A 503 24.58 0.80 0.15
N LEU A 504 25.30 1.19 1.21
CA LEU A 504 25.93 0.26 2.16
C LEU A 504 24.91 -0.53 2.97
N LEU A 505 23.90 0.15 3.51
CA LEU A 505 22.94 -0.43 4.45
C LEU A 505 21.73 -1.08 3.78
N GLY A 506 21.60 -0.93 2.45
CA GLY A 506 20.40 -1.32 1.70
C GLY A 506 19.17 -0.56 2.18
N MET A 507 19.33 0.73 2.47
CA MET A 507 18.31 1.59 3.07
C MET A 507 18.02 2.79 2.19
N ASN A 508 16.76 3.23 2.20
CA ASN A 508 16.39 4.42 1.45
C ASN A 508 17.01 5.66 2.13
N PRO A 509 17.37 6.69 1.35
CA PRO A 509 17.93 7.91 1.92
C PRO A 509 16.96 8.57 2.91
N VAL A 510 15.65 8.58 2.66
CA VAL A 510 14.67 9.25 3.53
C VAL A 510 14.75 8.77 4.98
N THR A 511 14.84 7.45 5.19
CA THR A 511 14.96 6.83 6.51
C THR A 511 16.25 7.27 7.20
N ILE A 512 17.39 7.24 6.50
CA ILE A 512 18.66 7.72 7.04
C ILE A 512 18.58 9.22 7.38
N GLY A 513 17.90 10.02 6.55
CA GLY A 513 17.76 11.45 6.76
C GLY A 513 16.91 11.80 7.98
N HIS A 514 15.87 11.00 8.26
CA HIS A 514 15.08 11.13 9.47
C HIS A 514 15.90 10.81 10.72
N ALA A 515 16.68 9.72 10.71
CA ALA A 515 17.59 9.35 11.80
C ALA A 515 18.62 10.45 12.08
N ILE A 516 19.28 10.98 11.04
CA ILE A 516 20.24 12.08 11.15
C ILE A 516 19.58 13.33 11.75
N LYS A 517 18.39 13.70 11.27
CA LYS A 517 17.66 14.87 11.76
C LYS A 517 17.29 14.74 13.24
N ALA A 518 16.81 13.56 13.66
CA ALA A 518 16.41 13.30 15.03
C ALA A 518 17.62 13.37 15.98
N THR A 519 18.71 12.69 15.63
CA THR A 519 19.93 12.65 16.45
C THR A 519 20.61 14.01 16.51
N ARG A 520 20.70 14.74 15.40
CA ARG A 520 21.30 16.08 15.36
C ARG A 520 20.59 17.06 16.30
N LYS A 521 19.26 16.99 16.39
CA LYS A 521 18.51 17.80 17.34
C LYS A 521 18.96 17.56 18.79
N LEU A 522 19.20 16.29 19.15
CA LEU A 522 19.66 15.93 20.50
C LEU A 522 21.12 16.34 20.75
N LEU A 523 21.99 16.21 19.74
CA LEU A 523 23.36 16.71 19.79
C LEU A 523 23.38 18.23 20.03
N ASP A 524 22.57 18.98 19.28
CA ASP A 524 22.44 20.43 19.41
C ASP A 524 21.91 20.82 20.82
N GLU A 525 20.88 20.13 21.32
CA GLU A 525 20.32 20.35 22.68
C GLU A 525 21.34 20.08 23.80
N ARG A 526 22.23 19.10 23.60
CA ARG A 526 23.28 18.72 24.55
C ARG A 526 24.62 19.42 24.31
N LYS A 527 24.70 20.30 23.30
CA LYS A 527 25.92 21.03 22.90
C LYS A 527 27.09 20.10 22.57
N ILE A 528 26.81 18.93 22.00
CA ILE A 528 27.83 17.97 21.56
C ILE A 528 28.16 18.27 20.09
N SER A 529 29.41 18.65 19.81
CA SER A 529 29.90 18.90 18.46
C SER A 529 30.69 17.71 17.92
N ILE A 530 30.41 17.31 16.68
CA ILE A 530 31.20 16.32 15.96
C ILE A 530 32.10 17.06 14.97
N THR A 531 33.42 16.92 15.12
CA THR A 531 34.41 17.59 14.24
C THR A 531 34.42 16.92 12.87
N PRO A 532 34.21 17.61 11.74
CA PRO A 532 34.36 17.03 10.40
C PRO A 532 35.75 16.43 10.13
N THR A 533 35.81 15.35 9.34
CA THR A 533 37.05 14.82 8.75
C THR A 533 37.39 15.58 7.49
N VAL A 534 38.69 15.80 7.25
CA VAL A 534 39.18 16.74 6.22
C VAL A 534 39.99 16.10 5.12
N VAL A 535 40.35 14.83 5.31
CA VAL A 535 41.37 14.17 4.49
C VAL A 535 40.74 13.16 3.53
N ARG A 536 39.52 12.68 3.79
CA ARG A 536 38.93 11.54 3.06
C ARG A 536 37.42 11.66 2.90
N TYR A 537 36.95 11.56 1.66
CA TYR A 537 35.54 11.59 1.28
C TYR A 537 35.25 10.46 0.29
N PHE A 538 34.43 9.48 0.69
CA PHE A 538 34.08 8.34 -0.15
C PHE A 538 32.81 8.61 -0.93
N THR A 539 32.85 8.38 -2.25
CA THR A 539 31.70 8.58 -3.15
C THR A 539 30.99 7.28 -3.52
N ARG A 540 31.63 6.13 -3.25
CA ARG A 540 31.10 4.79 -3.49
C ARG A 540 31.20 3.92 -2.24
N ALA A 541 30.22 3.04 -2.08
CA ALA A 541 30.14 2.09 -0.97
C ALA A 541 31.29 1.06 -0.99
N GLU A 542 31.70 0.62 -2.18
CA GLU A 542 32.79 -0.35 -2.35
C GLU A 542 34.14 0.20 -1.90
N ASP A 543 34.46 1.46 -2.24
CA ASP A 543 35.71 2.12 -1.85
C ASP A 543 35.83 2.22 -0.31
N LEU A 544 34.73 2.58 0.36
CA LEU A 544 34.68 2.64 1.82
C LEU A 544 34.92 1.25 2.43
N ARG A 545 34.27 0.20 1.92
CA ARG A 545 34.46 -1.18 2.41
C ARG A 545 35.88 -1.65 2.20
N ALA A 546 36.43 -1.46 1.00
CA ALA A 546 37.78 -1.88 0.64
C ALA A 546 38.83 -1.23 1.56
N TRP A 547 38.63 0.04 1.90
CA TRP A 547 39.52 0.78 2.78
C TRP A 547 39.49 0.28 4.23
N VAL A 548 38.29 0.04 4.80
CA VAL A 548 38.19 -0.47 6.18
C VAL A 548 38.78 -1.88 6.29
N THR A 549 38.52 -2.73 5.30
CA THR A 549 38.90 -4.15 5.28
C THR A 549 40.32 -4.42 4.76
N GLY A 550 41.04 -3.41 4.27
CA GLY A 550 42.37 -3.56 3.70
C GLY A 550 42.45 -4.45 2.44
N SER A 551 41.30 -4.72 1.80
CA SER A 551 41.16 -5.74 0.73
C SER A 551 41.15 -5.15 -0.70
N GLY A 552 41.45 -3.85 -0.86
CA GLY A 552 41.37 -3.16 -2.15
C GLY A 552 42.67 -3.25 -2.98
N PRO A 553 42.62 -3.46 -4.30
CA PRO A 553 43.74 -3.21 -5.20
C PRO A 553 44.19 -1.74 -5.11
N ALA A 554 45.47 -1.44 -5.33
CA ALA A 554 45.99 -0.06 -5.38
C ALA A 554 45.25 0.86 -6.40
N GLU A 555 44.57 0.27 -7.38
CA GLU A 555 43.73 0.94 -8.38
C GLU A 555 42.32 1.32 -7.90
N HIS A 556 41.87 0.83 -6.73
CA HIS A 556 40.60 1.20 -6.10
C HIS A 556 40.80 2.18 -4.94
N ALA A 557 41.94 2.90 -4.95
CA ALA A 557 42.05 4.14 -4.22
C ALA A 557 40.81 5.01 -4.52
N PRO A 558 40.25 5.73 -3.52
CA PRO A 558 39.17 6.68 -3.77
C PRO A 558 39.56 7.47 -5.00
N ALA A 559 38.67 7.52 -6.01
CA ALA A 559 38.98 8.09 -7.33
C ALA A 559 39.98 9.26 -7.21
N THR A 560 41.11 9.11 -7.91
CA THR A 560 42.27 10.00 -7.91
C THR A 560 41.84 11.47 -8.15
N PRO A 561 42.61 12.47 -7.68
CA PRO A 561 42.42 13.04 -6.34
C PRO A 561 42.89 14.51 -6.31
N THR A 562 42.03 15.51 -6.51
CA THR A 562 42.51 16.87 -6.25
C THR A 562 42.74 17.08 -4.76
N HIS A 563 41.76 16.77 -3.92
CA HIS A 563 41.86 17.10 -2.49
C HIS A 563 42.93 16.31 -1.73
N GLN A 564 43.10 15.00 -1.97
CA GLN A 564 44.15 14.23 -1.29
C GLN A 564 45.56 14.56 -1.82
N ALA A 565 45.73 14.86 -3.11
CA ALA A 565 47.00 15.37 -3.63
C ALA A 565 47.31 16.76 -3.06
N LEU A 566 46.29 17.61 -2.90
CA LEU A 566 46.43 18.94 -2.31
C LEU A 566 46.86 18.93 -0.84
N THR A 567 46.71 17.81 -0.13
CA THR A 567 47.24 17.61 1.24
C THR A 567 48.70 17.15 1.27
N ASP A 568 49.39 17.12 0.13
CA ASP A 568 50.78 16.70 0.08
C ASP A 568 51.71 17.64 0.89
N PRO A 569 52.68 17.10 1.66
CA PRO A 569 53.61 17.93 2.42
C PRO A 569 54.41 18.92 1.57
N THR A 570 54.71 18.58 0.32
CA THR A 570 55.43 19.47 -0.61
C THR A 570 54.62 20.75 -0.89
N LEU A 571 53.31 20.61 -1.03
CA LEU A 571 52.39 21.73 -1.26
C LEU A 571 52.07 22.50 0.02
N THR A 572 51.71 21.79 1.09
CA THR A 572 51.21 22.38 2.34
C THR A 572 52.31 22.90 3.24
N GLY A 573 53.54 22.40 3.10
CA GLY A 573 54.69 22.75 3.93
C GLY A 573 54.70 22.08 5.31
N MET A 574 53.84 21.09 5.54
CA MET A 574 53.70 20.38 6.82
C MET A 574 53.35 18.91 6.59
N SER A 575 53.61 18.03 7.57
CA SER A 575 53.23 16.62 7.46
C SER A 575 51.70 16.48 7.37
N ARG A 576 51.21 15.37 6.79
CA ARG A 576 49.76 15.10 6.70
C ARG A 576 49.11 15.02 8.09
N GLU A 577 49.83 14.55 9.10
CA GLU A 577 49.40 14.51 10.49
C GLU A 577 49.34 15.91 11.12
N ALA A 578 50.35 16.75 10.89
CA ALA A 578 50.35 18.13 11.37
C ALA A 578 49.26 18.98 10.69
N LEU A 579 49.03 18.76 9.39
CA LEU A 579 47.92 19.34 8.65
C LEU A 579 46.58 18.90 9.22
N HIS A 580 46.44 17.61 9.53
CA HIS A 580 45.22 17.06 10.12
C HIS A 580 44.93 17.70 11.50
N ALA A 581 45.93 17.77 12.37
CA ALA A 581 45.81 18.40 13.68
C ALA A 581 45.45 19.89 13.57
N LEU A 582 46.10 20.62 12.64
CA LEU A 582 45.80 22.03 12.38
C LEU A 582 44.37 22.23 11.88
N LEU A 583 43.90 21.37 10.99
CA LEU A 583 42.53 21.46 10.48
C LEU A 583 41.51 21.15 11.59
N GLU A 584 41.75 20.13 12.42
CA GLU A 584 40.87 19.84 13.58
C GLU A 584 40.82 21.01 14.58
N GLU A 585 41.96 21.66 14.83
CA GLU A 585 42.05 22.85 15.68
C GLU A 585 41.25 24.04 15.11
N LEU A 586 41.28 24.23 13.79
CA LEU A 586 40.74 25.42 13.11
C LEU A 586 39.29 25.30 12.66
N ILE A 587 38.76 24.10 12.46
CA ILE A 587 37.37 23.92 11.98
C ILE A 587 36.34 24.50 12.94
N VAL A 588 36.48 24.27 14.25
CA VAL A 588 35.51 24.77 15.24
C VAL A 588 35.53 26.32 15.33
N PRO A 589 36.70 26.98 15.46
CA PRO A 589 36.80 28.44 15.37
C PRO A 589 36.27 29.01 14.06
N TYR A 590 36.54 28.34 12.94
CA TYR A 590 36.04 28.74 11.63
C TYR A 590 34.51 28.69 11.56
N ALA A 591 33.91 27.57 11.94
CA ALA A 591 32.46 27.40 11.97
C ALA A 591 31.79 28.45 12.88
N ALA A 592 32.40 28.74 14.04
CA ALA A 592 31.92 29.76 14.98
C ALA A 592 31.97 31.17 14.36
N GLY A 593 33.10 31.57 13.77
CA GLY A 593 33.26 32.89 13.14
C GLY A 593 32.36 33.11 11.93
N ILE A 594 32.13 32.06 11.13
CA ILE A 594 31.17 32.10 10.01
C ILE A 594 29.74 32.25 10.51
N GLU A 595 29.33 31.49 11.51
CA GLU A 595 27.97 31.58 12.03
C GLU A 595 27.73 32.92 12.72
N GLU A 596 28.71 33.49 13.42
CA GLU A 596 28.61 34.84 13.98
C GLU A 596 28.41 35.89 12.88
N ARG A 597 29.20 35.83 11.81
CA ARG A 597 29.08 36.75 10.66
C ARG A 597 27.72 36.61 9.97
N ARG A 598 27.27 35.37 9.76
CA ARG A 598 25.95 35.08 9.16
C ARG A 598 24.80 35.48 10.09
N HIS A 599 24.97 35.35 11.41
CA HIS A 599 24.01 35.82 12.41
C HIS A 599 23.87 37.35 12.36
N ARG A 600 24.99 38.09 12.30
CA ARG A 600 24.99 39.55 12.12
C ARG A 600 24.30 39.96 10.80
N GLN A 601 24.59 39.29 9.69
CA GLN A 601 23.94 39.56 8.39
C GLN A 601 22.43 39.24 8.39
N ARG A 602 22.01 38.22 9.14
CA ARG A 602 20.59 37.82 9.25
C ARG A 602 19.81 38.65 10.27
N GLY A 603 20.47 39.39 11.16
CA GLY A 603 19.82 40.16 12.21
C GLY A 603 19.21 39.32 13.34
N GLY A 604 19.60 38.05 13.50
CA GLY A 604 19.10 37.17 14.56
C GLY A 604 19.37 35.69 14.36
N ASN A 605 18.92 34.89 15.35
CA ASN A 605 19.09 33.44 15.37
C ASN A 605 18.45 32.76 14.16
N ARG A 606 19.08 31.69 13.70
CA ARG A 606 18.54 30.85 12.62
C ARG A 606 17.20 30.26 13.06
N ARG A 607 16.12 30.54 12.32
CA ARG A 607 14.83 29.86 12.52
C ARG A 607 15.02 28.34 12.29
N PRO A 608 14.72 27.48 13.27
CA PRO A 608 14.79 26.04 13.07
C PRO A 608 13.86 25.62 11.91
N GLY A 609 14.39 24.88 10.94
CA GLY A 609 13.56 24.25 9.89
C GLY A 609 13.38 25.00 8.56
N THR A 610 13.97 26.17 8.33
CA THR A 610 13.81 26.90 7.05
C THR A 610 14.63 26.36 5.87
N ARG A 611 15.52 25.39 6.09
CA ARG A 611 16.21 24.65 5.04
C ARG A 611 16.15 23.16 5.35
N GLY A 612 15.15 22.46 4.80
CA GLY A 612 14.95 21.02 4.89
C GLY A 612 15.94 20.23 4.03
N GLY A 613 17.24 20.40 4.29
CA GLY A 613 18.30 19.68 3.59
C GLY A 613 19.68 20.29 3.86
N VAL A 614 20.71 19.45 3.87
CA VAL A 614 22.09 19.90 3.71
C VAL A 614 22.26 20.29 2.26
N PHE A 615 22.36 21.59 2.02
CA PHE A 615 22.78 22.09 0.73
C PHE A 615 24.25 21.71 0.57
N ARG A 616 24.60 21.17 -0.59
CA ARG A 616 25.98 20.90 -1.00
C ARG A 616 26.77 22.20 -0.79
N GLU A 617 27.57 22.27 0.27
CA GLU A 617 28.61 23.27 0.28
C GLU A 617 29.54 22.89 -0.86
N LYS A 618 29.73 23.81 -1.81
CA LYS A 618 30.57 23.54 -2.99
C LYS A 618 32.01 23.22 -2.60
N ILE A 619 32.40 23.56 -1.37
CA ILE A 619 33.70 23.38 -0.75
C ILE A 619 33.45 23.21 0.77
N THR A 620 33.96 22.12 1.37
CA THR A 620 33.77 21.85 2.81
C THR A 620 34.54 22.85 3.68
N ASP A 621 34.18 23.02 4.96
CA ASP A 621 34.89 23.95 5.86
C ASP A 621 36.40 23.71 5.87
N GLY A 622 36.82 22.45 5.87
CA GLY A 622 38.23 22.13 5.84
C GLY A 622 38.89 22.24 4.47
N ASP A 623 38.16 22.07 3.37
CA ASP A 623 38.66 22.44 2.04
C ASP A 623 38.90 23.94 1.92
N ARG A 624 38.09 24.77 2.59
CA ARG A 624 38.32 26.22 2.64
C ARG A 624 39.60 26.55 3.38
N ILE A 625 39.87 25.85 4.48
CA ILE A 625 41.11 26.01 5.24
C ILE A 625 42.31 25.54 4.41
N LEU A 626 42.23 24.36 3.79
CA LEU A 626 43.25 23.81 2.89
C LEU A 626 43.53 24.75 1.70
N ALA A 627 42.49 25.24 1.03
CA ALA A 627 42.61 26.22 -0.04
C ALA A 627 43.33 27.50 0.40
N THR A 628 43.08 27.94 1.65
CA THR A 628 43.72 29.13 2.22
C THR A 628 45.18 28.89 2.55
N ILE A 629 45.53 27.71 3.06
CA ILE A 629 46.91 27.28 3.28
C ILE A 629 47.67 27.28 1.94
N LEU A 630 47.11 26.64 0.91
CA LEU A 630 47.72 26.58 -0.42
C LEU A 630 47.83 27.96 -1.07
N TYR A 631 46.86 28.83 -0.85
CA TYR A 631 46.91 30.22 -1.29
C TYR A 631 48.05 31.00 -0.59
N ARG A 632 48.24 30.83 0.73
CA ARG A 632 49.39 31.41 1.48
C ARG A 632 50.72 30.84 1.03
N ARG A 633 50.78 29.53 0.74
CA ARG A 633 51.93 28.86 0.13
C ARG A 633 52.22 29.37 -1.28
N ARG A 634 51.31 30.07 -1.97
CA ARG A 634 51.48 30.57 -3.35
C ARG A 634 51.82 29.46 -4.36
N VAL A 635 51.32 28.24 -4.16
CA VAL A 635 51.64 27.07 -5.01
C VAL A 635 51.16 27.21 -6.45
N CYS A 636 50.09 27.97 -6.72
CA CYS A 636 49.61 28.28 -8.07
C CYS A 636 48.77 29.57 -8.10
N GLY A 637 48.20 29.92 -9.25
CA GLY A 637 47.25 31.02 -9.40
C GLY A 637 45.87 30.71 -8.82
N LEU A 638 45.09 31.74 -8.48
CA LEU A 638 43.75 31.58 -7.89
C LEU A 638 42.77 30.83 -8.82
N ASP A 639 42.89 30.99 -10.13
CA ASP A 639 42.04 30.30 -11.11
C ASP A 639 42.38 28.81 -11.18
N ALA A 640 43.66 28.45 -11.19
CA ALA A 640 44.12 27.06 -11.10
C ALA A 640 43.70 26.42 -9.77
N LEU A 641 43.81 27.15 -8.66
CA LEU A 641 43.29 26.72 -7.36
C LEU A 641 41.77 26.50 -7.39
N ALA A 642 41.00 27.38 -8.02
CA ALA A 642 39.54 27.24 -8.10
C ALA A 642 39.13 26.02 -8.94
N GLU A 643 39.86 25.76 -10.03
CA GLU A 643 39.74 24.56 -10.85
C GLU A 643 40.03 23.29 -10.03
N LEU A 644 41.12 23.28 -9.24
CA LEU A 644 41.49 22.14 -8.41
C LEU A 644 40.40 21.79 -7.37
N PHE A 645 39.73 22.79 -6.80
CA PHE A 645 38.63 22.61 -5.84
C PHE A 645 37.25 22.44 -6.50
N GLY A 646 37.16 22.46 -7.85
CA GLY A 646 35.90 22.28 -8.57
C GLY A 646 34.87 23.40 -8.33
N VAL A 647 35.32 24.62 -8.01
CA VAL A 647 34.46 25.79 -7.71
C VAL A 647 34.83 26.99 -8.57
N CYS A 648 33.94 27.98 -8.68
CA CYS A 648 34.30 29.22 -9.37
C CYS A 648 35.24 30.09 -8.52
N ARG A 649 36.10 30.89 -9.18
CA ARG A 649 37.06 31.81 -8.56
C ARG A 649 36.47 32.65 -7.41
N SER A 650 35.26 33.18 -7.59
CA SER A 650 34.59 33.99 -6.57
C SER A 650 34.18 33.20 -5.33
N THR A 651 33.80 31.92 -5.49
CA THR A 651 33.49 31.03 -4.37
C THR A 651 34.74 30.73 -3.57
N LEU A 652 35.86 30.43 -4.24
CA LEU A 652 37.14 30.19 -3.60
C LEU A 652 37.68 31.44 -2.88
N TRP A 653 37.61 32.60 -3.52
CA TRP A 653 38.06 33.86 -2.92
C TRP A 653 37.27 34.20 -1.64
N ASN A 654 35.95 33.99 -1.65
CA ASN A 654 35.14 34.19 -0.46
C ASN A 654 35.55 33.24 0.68
N ALA A 655 35.82 31.97 0.36
CA ALA A 655 36.35 31.01 1.33
C ALA A 655 37.68 31.47 1.94
N ILE A 656 38.63 31.90 1.10
CA ILE A 656 39.94 32.40 1.54
C ILE A 656 39.79 33.63 2.44
N ARG A 657 38.95 34.60 2.05
CA ARG A 657 38.68 35.81 2.84
C ARG A 657 38.02 35.49 4.19
N ASP A 658 37.27 34.40 4.27
CA ASP A 658 36.64 33.97 5.51
C ASP A 658 37.64 33.30 6.46
N VAL A 659 38.63 32.56 5.95
CA VAL A 659 39.62 31.82 6.76
C VAL A 659 40.83 32.69 7.15
N LEU A 660 41.30 33.59 6.28
CA LEU A 660 42.51 34.39 6.50
C LEU A 660 42.57 35.08 7.88
N PRO A 661 41.52 35.77 8.36
CA PRO A 661 41.55 36.42 9.68
C PRO A 661 41.81 35.44 10.83
N ILE A 662 41.34 34.19 10.70
CA ILE A 662 41.49 33.17 11.74
C ILE A 662 42.92 32.66 11.80
N LEU A 663 43.57 32.51 10.65
CA LEU A 663 44.99 32.17 10.57
C LEU A 663 45.87 33.29 11.13
N ASP A 664 45.52 34.54 10.83
CA ASP A 664 46.24 35.73 11.31
C ASP A 664 46.09 35.95 12.82
N ASP A 665 44.87 35.84 13.35
CA ASP A 665 44.58 35.98 14.78
C ASP A 665 45.34 34.93 15.61
N ARG A 666 45.53 33.72 15.05
CA ARG A 666 46.28 32.62 15.68
C ARG A 666 47.78 32.64 15.36
N ARG A 667 48.26 33.62 14.58
CA ARG A 667 49.67 33.76 14.18
C ARG A 667 50.25 32.48 13.54
N ILE A 668 49.45 31.78 12.74
CA ILE A 668 49.88 30.58 12.02
C ILE A 668 50.75 31.03 10.84
N ASP A 669 52.06 30.80 10.95
CA ASP A 669 53.00 31.13 9.88
C ASP A 669 52.98 30.04 8.80
N ILE A 670 52.72 30.46 7.56
CA ILE A 670 52.68 29.59 6.37
C ILE A 670 53.65 30.18 5.37
N SER A 671 54.88 29.66 5.34
CA SER A 671 55.94 30.16 4.47
C SER A 671 55.61 29.87 3.00
N PRO A 672 55.89 30.77 2.05
CA PRO A 672 55.67 30.50 0.62
C PRO A 672 56.42 29.25 0.12
N ALA A 673 55.83 28.54 -0.83
CA ALA A 673 56.46 27.43 -1.54
C ALA A 673 57.59 27.95 -2.45
N GLY A 674 58.64 27.16 -2.60
CA GLY A 674 59.79 27.51 -3.46
C GLY A 674 59.48 27.49 -4.95
N HIS A 675 58.38 26.86 -5.37
CA HIS A 675 57.98 26.75 -6.76
C HIS A 675 56.47 27.02 -6.92
N ARG A 676 56.11 27.69 -8.03
CA ARG A 676 54.75 28.05 -8.38
C ARG A 676 54.36 27.40 -9.71
N HIS A 677 53.32 26.59 -9.69
CA HIS A 677 52.80 25.89 -10.86
C HIS A 677 51.84 26.79 -11.65
N PRO A 678 51.96 26.84 -12.99
CA PRO A 678 51.13 27.71 -13.83
C PRO A 678 49.71 27.17 -14.03
N THR A 679 49.51 25.85 -14.09
CA THR A 679 48.18 25.23 -14.25
C THR A 679 47.85 24.22 -13.16
N ALA A 680 46.56 23.89 -13.03
CA ALA A 680 46.09 22.82 -12.15
C ALA A 680 46.72 21.46 -12.49
N SER A 681 46.86 21.17 -13.80
CA SER A 681 47.48 19.92 -14.28
C SER A 681 48.96 19.82 -13.92
N ASP A 682 49.72 20.92 -14.02
CA ASP A 682 51.15 20.94 -13.70
C ASP A 682 51.40 20.69 -12.21
N LEU A 683 50.52 21.24 -11.36
CA LEU A 683 50.56 21.04 -9.91
C LEU A 683 50.23 19.60 -9.53
N LEU A 684 49.25 18.96 -10.18
CA LEU A 684 48.95 17.55 -9.93
C LEU A 684 50.06 16.62 -10.43
N THR A 685 50.73 17.00 -11.52
CA THR A 685 51.82 16.22 -12.12
C THR A 685 53.08 16.26 -11.25
N SER A 686 53.39 17.39 -10.60
CA SER A 686 54.57 17.51 -9.73
C SER A 686 54.52 16.60 -8.50
N ILE A 687 53.32 16.32 -8.00
CA ILE A 687 53.09 15.41 -6.85
C ILE A 687 53.11 13.94 -7.29
N GLY A 688 52.83 13.68 -8.57
CA GLY A 688 52.86 12.33 -9.15
C GLY A 688 54.26 11.85 -9.56
N ALA A 689 55.21 12.76 -9.80
CA ALA A 689 56.56 12.44 -10.25
C ALA A 689 57.50 11.98 -9.10
N ASP A 690 57.30 12.46 -7.87
CA ASP A 690 58.20 12.18 -6.73
C ASP A 690 57.99 10.80 -6.07
N ASN A 691 56.92 10.08 -6.39
CA ASN A 691 56.70 8.72 -5.89
C ASN A 691 57.58 7.64 -6.56
N HIS A 692 58.47 8.02 -7.48
CA HIS A 692 59.42 7.11 -8.14
C HIS A 692 60.89 7.27 -7.72
N GLN A 693 61.21 8.12 -6.73
CA GLN A 693 62.60 8.32 -6.29
C GLN A 693 62.81 8.17 -4.78
N VAL A 694 62.31 7.08 -4.15
CA VAL A 694 62.93 6.55 -2.91
C VAL A 694 62.80 5.02 -2.89
N VAL A 695 63.49 4.33 -3.79
CA VAL A 695 64.02 2.98 -3.54
C VAL A 695 65.36 2.88 -4.26
N SER A 696 66.43 3.11 -3.52
CA SER A 696 67.75 2.53 -3.77
C SER A 696 68.28 2.01 -2.44
#